data_AF-A0AB36F1Z8-F1
#
_entry.id   AF-A0AB36F1Z8-F1
#
_cell.length_a   1.000
_cell.length_b   1.000
_cell.length_c   1.000
_cell.angle_alpha   90.00
_cell.angle_beta   90.00
_cell.angle_gamma   90.00
#
_symmetry.space_group_name_H-M   'P 1'
#
loop_
_entity.id
_entity.type
_entity.pdbx_description
1 polymer ?
#
loop_
_entity_poly.entity_id
_entity_poly.type
_entity_poly.pdbx_seq_one_letter_code
_entity_poly.pdbx_strand_id
1 'polypeptide(L)'
;MRRVLLALTLLLTTCCAVADAARPRVGLVLSGGAARGLAHIGVLKALEEQGIHIDAIAGTSMGAVIGGLYASGYSVEELEKLALTLDWRQALSDAPAREDVPFRRKQDDRDFLVKQKLSFRDDGSLGLPLGVIQGQNLALLLESLLVHTSDTRDFDRLGIPFRAVATDISTGEKVVFRKGHLPQAIRASMSIPAVFAPVEVDGRLLVDGGMVDNIPVDVAREMGVDRVITVDIGTPLRSRKELTTVVDVLNQSVTLMTRRNSEAQLATLGPDDILVQPPLAGYSATDFSHAREVIDAGYRAATILQARLATLRRDARPGQDAELVQARQPGERRPVITRIQVENDSKVGDEVIRRQIRQELGEPLDLARLQADMGTLYGLDYFEQVHYRVVKHKDGNILVISARGKRNGTDYLRLGLNLSDDMRGGGTYNLGASYRVNGLNDLGAEWLTRAQIGSQQVLYSEFYQPLDYGSRYFVAPYLAASAQNIDAVLDNDPIAEYRLQRYGYGFNLGRQIANNGELRLGIGQEWGEADVRIGDRRLPSFSFSNGYYEAKYSFDTLDNVDYPHEGEDIKLTVRQFDPSLGADDRYRQWELSLDKAFSRGPDTLVLGGRYGRTLDSTEVVPSSFQLGGARQLSGFRENSVAGQNISLARAIYYRRMTQRSFLPLDFPFYVGASLERGRAWNRDNSFDSGYINAGSLFVSFDTPLGPLDFSYGLNDAAERALYLNLGRTF
;
A
#
# COMPACT_ATOMS: atom_id res chain seq x y z
N MET A 1 -58.83 -72.33 -2.41
CA MET A 1 -58.94 -70.86 -2.60
C MET A 1 -57.90 -70.01 -1.85
N ARG A 2 -57.35 -70.43 -0.69
CA ARG A 2 -56.34 -69.63 0.05
C ARG A 2 -54.94 -69.52 -0.59
N ARG A 3 -54.53 -70.45 -1.47
CA ARG A 3 -53.20 -70.42 -2.11
C ARG A 3 -53.11 -69.52 -3.36
N VAL A 4 -54.24 -69.20 -3.99
CA VAL A 4 -54.29 -68.31 -5.17
C VAL A 4 -54.32 -66.83 -4.75
N LEU A 5 -54.92 -66.51 -3.60
CA LEU A 5 -54.92 -65.14 -3.06
C LEU A 5 -53.54 -64.69 -2.57
N LEU A 6 -52.72 -65.62 -2.04
CA LEU A 6 -51.35 -65.31 -1.59
C LEU A 6 -50.38 -65.08 -2.75
N ALA A 7 -50.59 -65.77 -3.88
CA ALA A 7 -49.77 -65.60 -5.08
C ALA A 7 -50.11 -64.28 -5.82
N LEU A 8 -51.37 -63.85 -5.81
CA LEU A 8 -51.75 -62.53 -6.36
C LEU A 8 -51.28 -61.36 -5.49
N THR A 9 -51.21 -61.51 -4.16
CA THR A 9 -50.66 -60.46 -3.28
C THR A 9 -49.14 -60.37 -3.34
N LEU A 10 -48.42 -61.48 -3.61
CA LEU A 10 -46.99 -61.44 -3.87
C LEU A 10 -46.65 -60.87 -5.25
N LEU A 11 -47.47 -61.10 -6.29
CA LEU A 11 -47.24 -60.50 -7.62
C LEU A 11 -47.60 -59.00 -7.68
N LEU A 12 -48.56 -58.53 -6.88
CA LEU A 12 -48.93 -57.11 -6.78
C LEU A 12 -47.98 -56.28 -5.91
N THR A 13 -47.13 -56.90 -5.08
CA THR A 13 -46.11 -56.20 -4.28
C THR A 13 -44.76 -56.08 -4.99
N THR A 14 -44.53 -56.80 -6.08
CA THR A 14 -43.30 -56.71 -6.91
C THR A 14 -43.36 -55.67 -8.04
N CYS A 15 -44.43 -54.88 -8.18
CA CYS A 15 -44.59 -53.93 -9.31
C CYS A 15 -44.58 -52.45 -8.93
N CYS A 16 -44.14 -52.09 -7.71
CA CYS A 16 -43.92 -50.69 -7.30
C CYS A 16 -42.59 -50.52 -6.58
N ALA A 17 -41.52 -51.11 -7.11
CA ALA A 17 -40.18 -50.55 -6.93
C ALA A 17 -39.93 -49.70 -8.18
N VAL A 18 -40.56 -48.53 -8.25
CA VAL A 18 -40.03 -47.45 -9.07
C VAL A 18 -38.65 -47.21 -8.48
N ALA A 19 -37.61 -47.64 -9.19
CA ALA A 19 -36.26 -47.22 -8.90
C ALA A 19 -36.32 -45.69 -8.88
N ASP A 20 -36.15 -45.09 -7.70
CA ASP A 20 -35.88 -43.66 -7.56
C ASP A 20 -34.57 -43.47 -8.32
N ALA A 21 -34.66 -43.11 -9.60
CA ALA A 21 -33.52 -42.85 -10.44
C ALA A 21 -32.73 -41.76 -9.71
N ALA A 22 -31.55 -42.11 -9.19
CA ALA A 22 -30.72 -41.22 -8.42
C ALA A 22 -30.58 -39.90 -9.20
N ARG A 23 -31.15 -38.84 -8.62
CA ARG A 23 -31.35 -37.56 -9.31
C ARG A 23 -29.98 -36.92 -9.59
N PRO A 24 -29.77 -36.34 -10.79
CA PRO A 24 -28.44 -35.95 -11.22
C PRO A 24 -27.91 -34.78 -10.39
N ARG A 25 -26.79 -34.97 -9.68
CA ARG A 25 -26.04 -33.96 -8.92
C ARG A 25 -25.47 -32.90 -9.85
N VAL A 26 -25.62 -31.62 -9.50
CA VAL A 26 -25.20 -30.46 -10.30
C VAL A 26 -23.98 -29.81 -9.67
N GLY A 27 -22.88 -29.75 -10.40
CA GLY A 27 -21.69 -29.00 -10.03
C GLY A 27 -21.65 -27.63 -10.69
N LEU A 28 -21.15 -26.62 -9.98
CA LEU A 28 -20.85 -25.30 -10.53
C LEU A 28 -19.33 -25.14 -10.68
N VAL A 29 -18.88 -24.84 -11.89
CA VAL A 29 -17.47 -24.64 -12.23
C VAL A 29 -17.25 -23.16 -12.53
N LEU A 30 -16.41 -22.50 -11.72
CA LEU A 30 -16.16 -21.06 -11.81
C LEU A 30 -14.72 -20.80 -12.24
N SER A 31 -14.55 -20.25 -13.44
CA SER A 31 -13.21 -20.01 -13.99
C SER A 31 -12.51 -18.76 -13.44
N GLY A 32 -11.19 -18.67 -13.65
CA GLY A 32 -10.40 -17.49 -13.36
C GLY A 32 -10.55 -16.40 -14.44
N GLY A 33 -10.41 -15.13 -14.02
CA GLY A 33 -10.52 -13.98 -14.92
C GLY A 33 -10.31 -12.61 -14.25
N ALA A 34 -9.68 -12.57 -13.07
CA ALA A 34 -9.47 -11.35 -12.27
C ALA A 34 -10.77 -10.50 -12.14
N ALA A 35 -10.77 -9.22 -12.50
CA ALA A 35 -11.95 -8.34 -12.38
C ALA A 35 -13.21 -8.87 -13.07
N ARG A 36 -13.04 -9.64 -14.16
CA ARG A 36 -14.17 -10.25 -14.89
C ARG A 36 -14.90 -11.32 -14.07
N GLY A 37 -14.28 -11.84 -13.02
CA GLY A 37 -14.90 -12.81 -12.12
C GLY A 37 -16.04 -12.26 -11.27
N LEU A 38 -16.24 -10.95 -11.24
CA LEU A 38 -17.46 -10.37 -10.69
C LEU A 38 -18.72 -10.83 -11.45
N ALA A 39 -18.61 -11.27 -12.71
CA ALA A 39 -19.72 -11.81 -13.48
C ALA A 39 -20.29 -13.11 -12.86
N HIS A 40 -19.48 -13.86 -12.10
CA HIS A 40 -19.94 -15.05 -11.38
C HIS A 40 -21.07 -14.72 -10.39
N ILE A 41 -21.06 -13.52 -9.79
CA ILE A 41 -22.11 -13.07 -8.88
C ILE A 41 -23.45 -12.95 -9.62
N GLY A 42 -23.42 -12.38 -10.84
CA GLY A 42 -24.61 -12.28 -11.68
C GLY A 42 -25.14 -13.64 -12.12
N VAL A 43 -24.25 -14.59 -12.42
CA VAL A 43 -24.66 -15.97 -12.74
C VAL A 43 -25.31 -16.62 -11.52
N LEU A 44 -24.71 -16.54 -10.33
CA LEU A 44 -25.28 -17.07 -9.10
C LEU A 44 -26.68 -16.49 -8.82
N LYS A 45 -26.85 -15.18 -9.04
CA LYS A 45 -28.16 -14.49 -8.94
C LYS A 45 -29.22 -15.15 -9.81
N ALA A 46 -28.91 -15.34 -11.10
CA ALA A 46 -29.84 -15.96 -12.03
C ALA A 46 -30.13 -17.43 -11.68
N LEU A 47 -29.16 -18.17 -11.16
CA LEU A 47 -29.34 -19.56 -10.73
C LEU A 47 -30.26 -19.66 -9.51
N GLU A 48 -30.08 -18.80 -8.50
CA GLU A 48 -30.96 -18.75 -7.32
C GLU A 48 -32.39 -18.37 -7.69
N GLU A 49 -32.59 -17.33 -8.50
CA GLU A 49 -33.93 -16.89 -8.96
C GLU A 49 -34.67 -17.97 -9.76
N GLN A 50 -33.93 -18.82 -10.47
CA GLN A 50 -34.49 -19.95 -11.23
C GLN A 50 -34.72 -21.21 -10.39
N GLY A 51 -34.27 -21.23 -9.13
CA GLY A 51 -34.38 -22.36 -8.22
C GLY A 51 -33.42 -23.51 -8.56
N ILE A 52 -32.24 -23.19 -9.11
CA ILE A 52 -31.21 -24.19 -9.41
C ILE A 52 -30.40 -24.48 -8.15
N HIS A 53 -30.41 -25.74 -7.73
CA HIS A 53 -29.64 -26.20 -6.59
C HIS A 53 -28.24 -26.67 -7.02
N ILE A 54 -27.21 -26.22 -6.31
CA ILE A 54 -25.80 -26.51 -6.59
C ILE A 54 -25.30 -27.49 -5.51
N ASP A 55 -24.87 -28.69 -5.91
CA ASP A 55 -24.42 -29.74 -4.98
C ASP A 55 -22.90 -29.70 -4.70
N ALA A 56 -22.13 -28.99 -5.51
CA ALA A 56 -20.68 -28.84 -5.38
C ALA A 56 -20.16 -27.65 -6.20
N ILE A 57 -19.07 -27.03 -5.74
CA ILE A 57 -18.42 -25.91 -6.43
C ILE A 57 -16.93 -26.20 -6.60
N ALA A 58 -16.41 -26.02 -7.82
CA ALA A 58 -14.98 -25.99 -8.11
C ALA A 58 -14.61 -24.62 -8.71
N GLY A 59 -13.59 -23.97 -8.17
CA GLY A 59 -13.21 -22.62 -8.57
C GLY A 59 -11.71 -22.42 -8.74
N THR A 60 -11.34 -21.55 -9.67
CA THR A 60 -9.96 -21.09 -9.91
C THR A 60 -9.86 -19.58 -9.84
N SER A 61 -8.85 -19.03 -9.16
CA SER A 61 -8.59 -17.59 -9.06
C SER A 61 -9.81 -16.83 -8.51
N MET A 62 -10.32 -15.81 -9.22
CA MET A 62 -11.56 -15.12 -8.82
C MET A 62 -12.78 -16.07 -8.72
N GLY A 63 -12.81 -17.16 -9.47
CA GLY A 63 -13.81 -18.22 -9.30
C GLY A 63 -13.71 -18.94 -7.96
N ALA A 64 -12.49 -19.13 -7.43
CA ALA A 64 -12.28 -19.66 -6.08
C ALA A 64 -12.71 -18.66 -4.99
N VAL A 65 -12.50 -17.35 -5.22
CA VAL A 65 -12.96 -16.29 -4.30
C VAL A 65 -14.48 -16.28 -4.20
N ILE A 66 -15.19 -16.11 -5.33
CA ILE A 66 -16.65 -16.02 -5.34
C ILE A 66 -17.28 -17.35 -4.94
N GLY A 67 -16.77 -18.47 -5.47
CA GLY A 67 -17.25 -19.81 -5.15
C GLY A 67 -17.04 -20.18 -3.69
N GLY A 68 -15.87 -19.86 -3.12
CA GLY A 68 -15.55 -20.13 -1.73
C GLY A 68 -16.38 -19.29 -0.76
N LEU A 69 -16.59 -18.00 -1.05
CA LEU A 69 -17.47 -17.14 -0.25
C LEU A 69 -18.91 -17.65 -0.31
N TYR A 70 -19.45 -17.94 -1.49
CA TYR A 70 -20.81 -18.47 -1.64
C TYR A 70 -20.99 -19.81 -0.91
N ALA A 71 -20.06 -20.76 -1.11
CA ALA A 71 -20.04 -22.05 -0.41
C ALA A 71 -19.97 -21.91 1.13
N SER A 72 -19.31 -20.85 1.62
CA SER A 72 -19.20 -20.54 3.05
C SER A 72 -20.42 -19.84 3.66
N GLY A 73 -21.49 -19.61 2.89
CA GLY A 73 -22.73 -19.03 3.38
C GLY A 73 -22.87 -17.51 3.14
N TYR A 74 -22.17 -16.93 2.16
CA TYR A 74 -22.51 -15.58 1.69
C TYR A 74 -23.73 -15.61 0.76
N SER A 75 -24.66 -14.67 0.93
CA SER A 75 -25.77 -14.49 -0.03
C SER A 75 -25.30 -13.74 -1.29
N VAL A 76 -26.04 -13.87 -2.39
CA VAL A 76 -25.75 -13.13 -3.62
C VAL A 76 -25.79 -11.62 -3.39
N GLU A 77 -26.73 -11.13 -2.56
CA GLU A 77 -26.82 -9.70 -2.19
C GLU A 77 -25.61 -9.24 -1.38
N GLU A 78 -25.10 -10.07 -0.47
CA GLU A 78 -23.88 -9.77 0.28
C GLU A 78 -22.66 -9.71 -0.67
N LEU A 79 -22.54 -10.66 -1.60
CA LEU A 79 -21.47 -10.68 -2.62
C LEU A 79 -21.56 -9.46 -3.54
N GLU A 80 -22.75 -9.11 -4.03
CA GLU A 80 -22.99 -7.94 -4.87
C GLU A 80 -22.63 -6.65 -4.10
N LYS A 81 -23.04 -6.53 -2.85
CA LYS A 81 -22.69 -5.39 -1.99
C LYS A 81 -21.18 -5.28 -1.80
N LEU A 82 -20.51 -6.38 -1.44
CA LEU A 82 -19.05 -6.41 -1.28
C LEU A 82 -18.35 -5.95 -2.57
N ALA A 83 -18.74 -6.49 -3.72
CA ALA A 83 -18.13 -6.15 -5.00
C ALA A 83 -18.25 -4.67 -5.36
N LEU A 84 -19.35 -4.02 -4.97
CA LEU A 84 -19.63 -2.61 -5.28
C LEU A 84 -19.01 -1.62 -4.28
N THR A 85 -18.76 -2.03 -3.03
CA THR A 85 -18.30 -1.10 -1.97
C THR A 85 -16.82 -1.24 -1.63
N LEU A 86 -16.17 -2.33 -2.04
CA LEU A 86 -14.79 -2.62 -1.68
C LEU A 86 -13.80 -1.73 -2.45
N ASP A 87 -12.80 -1.15 -1.76
CA ASP A 87 -11.68 -0.48 -2.42
C ASP A 87 -10.73 -1.54 -2.99
N TRP A 88 -11.05 -2.01 -4.20
CA TRP A 88 -10.27 -3.03 -4.91
C TRP A 88 -8.81 -2.63 -5.11
N ARG A 89 -8.51 -1.33 -5.18
CA ARG A 89 -7.14 -0.84 -5.31
C ARG A 89 -6.36 -1.04 -4.01
N GLN A 90 -6.97 -0.80 -2.85
CA GLN A 90 -6.34 -1.08 -1.56
C GLN A 90 -6.23 -2.60 -1.32
N ALA A 91 -7.27 -3.36 -1.65
CA ALA A 91 -7.27 -4.82 -1.46
C ALA A 91 -6.21 -5.54 -2.31
N LEU A 92 -5.88 -5.00 -3.49
CA LEU A 92 -4.91 -5.58 -4.43
C LEU A 92 -3.55 -4.86 -4.42
N SER A 93 -3.30 -3.97 -3.45
CA SER A 93 -1.98 -3.39 -3.19
C SER A 93 -1.44 -3.88 -1.85
N ASP A 94 -0.13 -3.76 -1.64
CA ASP A 94 0.47 -4.03 -0.31
C ASP A 94 1.08 -2.81 0.33
N ALA A 95 1.07 -1.66 -0.33
CA ALA A 95 1.47 -0.45 0.35
C ALA A 95 0.42 -0.20 1.45
N PRO A 96 0.78 -0.25 2.74
CA PRO A 96 -0.15 0.15 3.80
C PRO A 96 -0.57 1.59 3.52
N ALA A 97 -1.80 1.94 3.89
CA ALA A 97 -2.25 3.33 3.79
C ALA A 97 -1.25 4.20 4.55
N ARG A 98 -0.84 5.35 3.99
CA ARG A 98 0.21 6.17 4.60
C ARG A 98 -0.13 6.57 6.03
N GLU A 99 -1.42 6.73 6.36
CA GLU A 99 -1.91 6.96 7.73
C GLU A 99 -1.54 5.87 8.74
N ASP A 100 -1.47 4.60 8.30
CA ASP A 100 -1.11 3.45 9.14
C ASP A 100 0.40 3.28 9.29
N VAL A 101 1.19 3.95 8.44
CA VAL A 101 2.65 3.90 8.49
C VAL A 101 3.15 4.70 9.70
N PRO A 102 4.00 4.12 10.57
CA PRO A 102 4.58 4.85 11.68
C PRO A 102 5.35 6.10 11.24
N PHE A 103 5.32 7.16 12.05
CA PHE A 103 5.94 8.44 11.72
C PHE A 103 7.42 8.30 11.32
N ARG A 104 8.17 7.46 12.04
CA ARG A 104 9.57 7.15 11.73
C ARG A 104 9.79 6.67 10.29
N ARG A 105 8.85 5.91 9.72
CA ARG A 105 8.90 5.39 8.36
C ARG A 105 8.43 6.41 7.32
N LYS A 106 7.44 7.25 7.67
CA LYS A 106 6.99 8.39 6.85
C LYS A 106 8.10 9.39 6.56
N GLN A 107 9.05 9.56 7.49
CA GLN A 107 10.21 10.44 7.30
C GLN A 107 11.04 10.05 6.07
N ASP A 108 11.12 8.76 5.75
CA ASP A 108 11.93 8.29 4.62
C ASP A 108 11.39 8.75 3.26
N ASP A 109 10.07 8.85 3.14
CA ASP A 109 9.40 9.27 1.90
C ASP A 109 9.68 10.74 1.60
N ARG A 110 10.05 11.53 2.62
CA ARG A 110 10.45 12.93 2.45
C ARG A 110 11.90 13.06 2.05
N ASP A 111 12.74 12.17 2.55
CA ASP A 111 14.18 12.31 2.52
C ASP A 111 14.84 11.63 1.29
N PHE A 112 14.10 10.86 0.47
CA PHE A 112 14.64 10.19 -0.73
C PHE A 112 13.61 10.03 -1.84
N LEU A 113 14.06 10.18 -3.08
CA LEU A 113 13.21 10.51 -4.24
C LEU A 113 12.92 9.32 -5.15
N VAL A 114 13.84 8.36 -5.20
CA VAL A 114 13.56 7.07 -5.82
C VAL A 114 12.72 6.28 -4.82
N LYS A 115 11.44 6.06 -5.17
CA LYS A 115 10.48 5.30 -4.33
C LYS A 115 10.94 3.85 -4.12
N GLN A 116 11.78 3.35 -5.02
CA GLN A 116 12.28 2.00 -5.05
C GLN A 116 13.47 1.85 -4.09
N LYS A 117 13.32 0.96 -3.12
CA LYS A 117 14.36 0.60 -2.17
C LYS A 117 15.13 -0.59 -2.72
N LEU A 118 16.46 -0.52 -2.71
CA LEU A 118 17.29 -1.71 -2.91
C LEU A 118 17.47 -2.38 -1.55
N SER A 119 16.93 -3.61 -1.42
CA SER A 119 17.06 -4.43 -0.22
C SER A 119 18.28 -5.33 -0.28
N PHE A 120 18.93 -5.52 0.87
CA PHE A 120 20.07 -6.42 1.04
C PHE A 120 19.75 -7.47 2.09
N ARG A 121 20.09 -8.74 1.80
CA ARG A 121 20.02 -9.84 2.75
C ARG A 121 21.12 -9.73 3.80
N ASP A 122 21.00 -10.53 4.86
CA ASP A 122 21.97 -10.54 5.97
C ASP A 122 23.40 -10.95 5.54
N ASP A 123 23.54 -11.63 4.41
CA ASP A 123 24.83 -11.99 3.79
C ASP A 123 25.41 -10.88 2.87
N GLY A 124 24.74 -9.73 2.77
CA GLY A 124 25.11 -8.61 1.91
C GLY A 124 24.70 -8.76 0.44
N SER A 125 24.04 -9.85 0.04
CA SER A 125 23.57 -10.05 -1.33
C SER A 125 22.32 -9.21 -1.64
N LEU A 126 22.13 -8.84 -2.91
CA LEU A 126 20.95 -8.10 -3.35
C LEU A 126 19.68 -8.96 -3.20
N GLY A 127 18.75 -8.50 -2.38
CA GLY A 127 17.43 -9.11 -2.18
C GLY A 127 16.44 -8.57 -3.22
N LEU A 128 16.07 -9.38 -4.21
CA LEU A 128 15.01 -9.05 -5.17
C LEU A 128 13.68 -9.71 -4.73
N PRO A 129 12.54 -9.01 -4.84
CA PRO A 129 11.24 -9.58 -4.50
C PRO A 129 10.79 -10.61 -5.55
N LEU A 130 9.98 -11.60 -5.14
CA LEU A 130 9.45 -12.67 -6.00
C LEU A 130 8.20 -12.26 -6.80
N GLY A 131 7.61 -11.11 -6.49
CA GLY A 131 6.48 -10.51 -7.18
C GLY A 131 6.47 -9.00 -6.96
N VAL A 132 5.68 -8.27 -7.76
CA VAL A 132 5.49 -6.82 -7.56
C VAL A 132 4.68 -6.53 -6.29
N ILE A 133 3.77 -7.44 -5.94
CA ILE A 133 2.81 -7.36 -4.84
C ILE A 133 2.95 -8.67 -4.03
N GLN A 134 3.31 -8.63 -2.76
CA GLN A 134 3.20 -9.74 -1.80
C GLN A 134 1.76 -10.27 -1.62
N GLY A 135 0.73 -9.42 -1.71
CA GLY A 135 -0.69 -9.77 -1.57
C GLY A 135 -1.17 -9.90 -0.11
N GLN A 136 -0.60 -9.06 0.76
CA GLN A 136 -0.89 -8.89 2.18
C GLN A 136 -2.32 -8.41 2.42
N ASN A 137 -2.74 -7.30 1.79
CA ASN A 137 -4.10 -6.77 2.00
C ASN A 137 -5.18 -7.74 1.51
N LEU A 138 -4.91 -8.42 0.39
CA LEU A 138 -5.80 -9.46 -0.14
C LEU A 138 -5.95 -10.61 0.86
N ALA A 139 -4.85 -11.06 1.47
CA ALA A 139 -4.90 -12.11 2.48
C ALA A 139 -5.71 -11.67 3.71
N LEU A 140 -5.47 -10.46 4.25
CA LEU A 140 -6.23 -9.92 5.38
C LEU A 140 -7.72 -9.76 5.10
N LEU A 141 -8.07 -9.34 3.88
CA LEU A 141 -9.44 -9.26 3.44
C LEU A 141 -10.09 -10.65 3.45
N LEU A 142 -9.45 -11.65 2.84
CA LEU A 142 -9.97 -13.02 2.81
C LEU A 142 -10.11 -13.61 4.22
N GLU A 143 -9.14 -13.39 5.11
CA GLU A 143 -9.24 -13.78 6.52
C GLU A 143 -10.47 -13.13 7.19
N SER A 144 -10.69 -11.84 6.95
CA SER A 144 -11.83 -11.12 7.55
C SER A 144 -13.19 -11.62 7.06
N LEU A 145 -13.29 -11.97 5.77
CA LEU A 145 -14.52 -12.47 5.16
C LEU A 145 -14.81 -13.92 5.57
N LEU A 146 -13.79 -14.71 5.84
CA LEU A 146 -13.95 -16.15 6.07
C LEU A 146 -13.66 -16.56 7.52
N VAL A 147 -13.58 -15.59 8.44
CA VAL A 147 -13.25 -15.84 9.85
C VAL A 147 -14.22 -16.81 10.53
N HIS A 148 -15.51 -16.84 10.15
CA HIS A 148 -16.50 -17.80 10.66
C HIS A 148 -16.21 -19.24 10.23
N THR A 149 -15.44 -19.44 9.16
CA THR A 149 -15.04 -20.77 8.67
C THR A 149 -13.75 -21.29 9.29
N SER A 150 -13.17 -20.59 10.28
CA SER A 150 -11.84 -20.92 10.82
C SER A 150 -11.70 -22.35 11.37
N ASP A 151 -12.79 -22.99 11.80
CA ASP A 151 -12.81 -24.37 12.28
C ASP A 151 -13.10 -25.40 11.18
N THR A 152 -13.60 -24.95 10.04
CA THR A 152 -13.96 -25.80 8.91
C THR A 152 -12.70 -26.13 8.11
N ARG A 153 -11.98 -27.14 8.58
CA ARG A 153 -10.77 -27.65 7.91
C ARG A 153 -11.08 -28.56 6.72
N ASP A 154 -12.27 -29.12 6.67
CA ASP A 154 -12.74 -30.00 5.59
C ASP A 154 -13.78 -29.24 4.76
N PHE A 155 -13.47 -29.00 3.49
CA PHE A 155 -14.30 -28.14 2.63
C PHE A 155 -15.58 -28.85 2.15
N ASP A 156 -15.71 -30.16 2.41
CA ASP A 156 -16.96 -30.90 2.22
C ASP A 156 -18.01 -30.58 3.31
N ARG A 157 -17.60 -29.89 4.40
CA ARG A 157 -18.50 -29.47 5.50
C ARG A 157 -18.95 -28.01 5.40
N LEU A 158 -18.58 -27.32 4.32
CA LEU A 158 -19.13 -25.99 4.02
C LEU A 158 -20.60 -26.14 3.61
N GLY A 159 -21.35 -25.03 3.55
CA GLY A 159 -22.75 -25.05 3.13
C GLY A 159 -22.96 -25.65 1.74
N ILE A 160 -21.93 -25.60 0.89
CA ILE A 160 -21.80 -26.38 -0.34
C ILE A 160 -20.37 -26.94 -0.40
N PRO A 161 -20.16 -28.24 -0.69
CA PRO A 161 -18.83 -28.80 -0.89
C PRO A 161 -18.01 -28.00 -1.91
N PHE A 162 -16.79 -27.62 -1.53
CA PHE A 162 -15.97 -26.71 -2.33
C PHE A 162 -14.56 -27.24 -2.63
N ARG A 163 -14.03 -26.90 -3.81
CA ARG A 163 -12.62 -27.09 -4.19
C ARG A 163 -12.05 -25.82 -4.79
N ALA A 164 -10.85 -25.45 -4.36
CA ALA A 164 -10.03 -24.42 -5.01
C ALA A 164 -8.86 -25.06 -5.74
N VAL A 165 -8.54 -24.60 -6.94
CA VAL A 165 -7.40 -25.10 -7.73
C VAL A 165 -6.24 -24.10 -7.71
N ALA A 166 -5.04 -24.60 -7.45
CA ALA A 166 -3.79 -23.85 -7.51
C ALA A 166 -2.74 -24.64 -8.31
N THR A 167 -1.64 -23.98 -8.64
CA THR A 167 -0.51 -24.58 -9.36
C THR A 167 0.71 -24.59 -8.45
N ASP A 168 1.39 -25.72 -8.31
CA ASP A 168 2.74 -25.72 -7.71
C ASP A 168 3.74 -25.22 -8.76
N ILE A 169 4.32 -24.04 -8.53
CA ILE A 169 5.22 -23.41 -9.51
C ILE A 169 6.56 -24.14 -9.65
N SER A 170 6.91 -24.98 -8.68
CA SER A 170 8.19 -25.71 -8.68
C SER A 170 8.12 -26.96 -9.55
N THR A 171 6.94 -27.58 -9.65
CA THR A 171 6.73 -28.86 -10.35
C THR A 171 5.79 -28.75 -11.55
N GLY A 172 4.97 -27.69 -11.62
CA GLY A 172 3.88 -27.56 -12.58
C GLY A 172 2.65 -28.42 -12.26
N GLU A 173 2.59 -29.05 -11.08
CA GLU A 173 1.48 -29.91 -10.69
C GLU A 173 0.20 -29.13 -10.35
N LYS A 174 -0.94 -29.71 -10.70
CA LYS A 174 -2.27 -29.27 -10.24
C LYS A 174 -2.44 -29.62 -8.76
N VAL A 175 -2.73 -28.61 -7.94
CA VAL A 175 -3.05 -28.77 -6.51
C VAL A 175 -4.53 -28.45 -6.30
N VAL A 176 -5.29 -29.45 -5.85
CA VAL A 176 -6.72 -29.32 -5.55
C VAL A 176 -6.92 -29.25 -4.04
N PHE A 177 -7.32 -28.08 -3.55
CA PHE A 177 -7.63 -27.90 -2.15
C PHE A 177 -9.01 -28.45 -1.81
N ARG A 178 -9.02 -29.53 -1.03
CA ARG A 178 -10.22 -30.12 -0.40
C ARG A 178 -10.32 -29.90 1.10
N LYS A 179 -9.20 -29.51 1.71
CA LYS A 179 -9.04 -29.31 3.15
C LYS A 179 -7.95 -28.27 3.40
N GLY A 180 -7.92 -27.72 4.61
CA GLY A 180 -6.88 -26.80 5.06
C GLY A 180 -7.45 -25.51 5.62
N HIS A 181 -6.74 -24.40 5.41
CA HIS A 181 -7.19 -23.06 5.77
C HIS A 181 -7.83 -22.40 4.55
N LEU A 182 -9.15 -22.24 4.53
CA LEU A 182 -9.90 -21.78 3.36
C LEU A 182 -9.43 -20.42 2.81
N PRO A 183 -9.16 -19.38 3.62
CA PRO A 183 -8.60 -18.12 3.14
C PRO A 183 -7.27 -18.29 2.40
N GLN A 184 -6.37 -19.11 2.95
CA GLN A 184 -5.06 -19.39 2.35
C GLN A 184 -5.18 -20.18 1.05
N ALA A 185 -6.09 -21.17 0.98
CA ALA A 185 -6.36 -21.93 -0.25
C ALA A 185 -6.87 -21.02 -1.38
N ILE A 186 -7.79 -20.11 -1.07
CA ILE A 186 -8.31 -19.11 -2.02
C ILE A 186 -7.20 -18.13 -2.43
N ARG A 187 -6.42 -17.61 -1.47
CA ARG A 187 -5.29 -16.71 -1.75
C ARG A 187 -4.23 -17.37 -2.65
N ALA A 188 -3.92 -18.64 -2.41
CA ALA A 188 -3.01 -19.42 -3.27
C ALA A 188 -3.58 -19.55 -4.70
N SER A 189 -4.86 -19.89 -4.83
CA SER A 189 -5.55 -19.98 -6.13
C SER A 189 -5.59 -18.66 -6.91
N MET A 190 -5.44 -17.51 -6.24
CA MET A 190 -5.44 -16.16 -6.83
C MET A 190 -4.03 -15.52 -6.92
N SER A 191 -2.96 -16.30 -6.77
CA SER A 191 -1.57 -15.79 -6.79
C SER A 191 -0.99 -15.72 -8.20
N ILE A 192 -1.43 -14.75 -9.00
CA ILE A 192 -1.00 -14.61 -10.40
C ILE A 192 0.52 -14.36 -10.46
N PRO A 193 1.30 -15.21 -11.17
CA PRO A 193 2.76 -15.04 -11.29
C PRO A 193 3.16 -13.64 -11.77
N ALA A 194 4.33 -13.17 -11.32
CA ALA A 194 4.89 -11.83 -11.56
C ALA A 194 4.10 -10.65 -10.95
N VAL A 195 2.79 -10.78 -10.76
CA VAL A 195 1.96 -9.77 -10.07
C VAL A 195 1.98 -10.02 -8.57
N PHE A 196 1.46 -11.18 -8.14
CA PHE A 196 1.38 -11.57 -6.74
C PHE A 196 2.49 -12.55 -6.36
N ALA A 197 3.06 -12.40 -5.17
CA ALA A 197 3.99 -13.37 -4.63
C ALA A 197 3.28 -14.73 -4.44
N PRO A 198 3.99 -15.85 -4.70
CA PRO A 198 3.46 -17.19 -4.45
C PRO A 198 3.17 -17.41 -2.96
N VAL A 199 2.23 -18.31 -2.67
CA VAL A 199 1.85 -18.70 -1.30
C VAL A 199 2.46 -20.05 -0.97
N GLU A 200 3.21 -20.12 0.13
CA GLU A 200 3.77 -21.39 0.61
C GLU A 200 2.74 -22.15 1.47
N VAL A 201 2.38 -23.36 1.07
CA VAL A 201 1.45 -24.25 1.81
C VAL A 201 2.02 -25.66 1.84
N ASP A 202 2.18 -26.23 3.03
CA ASP A 202 2.71 -27.60 3.25
C ASP A 202 4.02 -27.89 2.47
N GLY A 203 4.92 -26.90 2.40
CA GLY A 203 6.21 -27.00 1.71
C GLY A 203 6.14 -26.86 0.18
N ARG A 204 4.96 -26.61 -0.39
CA ARG A 204 4.76 -26.31 -1.82
C ARG A 204 4.66 -24.81 -2.03
N LEU A 205 5.23 -24.32 -3.13
CA LEU A 205 5.15 -22.92 -3.52
C LEU A 205 4.05 -22.74 -4.57
N LEU A 206 2.92 -22.17 -4.16
CA LEU A 206 1.69 -22.19 -4.95
C LEU A 206 1.40 -20.85 -5.62
N VAL A 207 0.99 -20.93 -6.88
CA VAL A 207 0.53 -19.80 -7.70
C VAL A 207 -0.87 -20.08 -8.25
N ASP A 208 -1.41 -19.12 -8.99
CA ASP A 208 -2.76 -19.17 -9.57
C ASP A 208 -3.02 -20.49 -10.33
N GLY A 209 -4.17 -21.10 -10.07
CA GLY A 209 -4.57 -22.37 -10.69
C GLY A 209 -4.79 -22.27 -12.19
N GLY A 210 -5.01 -21.06 -12.71
CA GLY A 210 -5.25 -20.80 -14.12
C GLY A 210 -4.10 -21.21 -15.03
N MET A 211 -2.89 -21.43 -14.50
CA MET A 211 -1.77 -21.95 -15.28
C MET A 211 -1.98 -23.41 -15.73
N VAL A 212 -2.62 -24.24 -14.89
CA VAL A 212 -2.80 -25.67 -15.13
C VAL A 212 -4.25 -26.04 -15.42
N ASP A 213 -5.20 -25.35 -14.79
CA ASP A 213 -6.62 -25.67 -14.87
C ASP A 213 -7.51 -24.49 -14.48
N ASN A 214 -7.78 -23.63 -15.46
CA ASN A 214 -8.60 -22.44 -15.28
C ASN A 214 -10.10 -22.74 -15.21
N ILE A 215 -10.54 -23.87 -15.76
CA ILE A 215 -11.96 -24.27 -15.82
C ILE A 215 -12.04 -25.70 -15.27
N PRO A 216 -12.06 -25.89 -13.94
CA PRO A 216 -11.82 -27.18 -13.31
C PRO A 216 -13.05 -28.12 -13.37
N VAL A 217 -13.44 -28.49 -14.59
CA VAL A 217 -14.58 -29.39 -14.87
C VAL A 217 -14.27 -30.79 -14.34
N ASP A 218 -13.09 -31.30 -14.62
CA ASP A 218 -12.64 -32.60 -14.10
C ASP A 218 -12.68 -32.67 -12.57
N VAL A 219 -12.23 -31.62 -11.87
CA VAL A 219 -12.32 -31.53 -10.41
C VAL A 219 -13.76 -31.58 -9.94
N ALA A 220 -14.68 -30.86 -10.58
CA ALA A 220 -16.10 -30.94 -10.22
C ALA A 220 -16.67 -32.35 -10.45
N ARG A 221 -16.29 -33.01 -11.54
CA ARG A 221 -16.67 -34.42 -11.81
C ARG A 221 -16.16 -35.38 -10.74
N GLU A 222 -14.92 -35.20 -10.28
CA GLU A 222 -14.34 -35.98 -9.17
C GLU A 222 -15.08 -35.80 -7.84
N MET A 223 -15.80 -34.68 -7.65
CA MET A 223 -16.70 -34.47 -6.50
C MET A 223 -18.03 -35.26 -6.61
N GLY A 224 -18.20 -36.03 -7.70
CA GLY A 224 -19.33 -36.91 -7.93
C GLY A 224 -20.58 -36.20 -8.45
N VAL A 225 -20.40 -35.18 -9.31
CA VAL A 225 -21.51 -34.48 -9.97
C VAL A 225 -21.83 -35.07 -11.34
N ASP A 226 -23.12 -35.23 -11.64
CA ASP A 226 -23.64 -35.83 -12.88
C ASP A 226 -23.78 -34.80 -14.01
N ARG A 227 -23.99 -33.52 -13.67
CA ARG A 227 -24.09 -32.40 -14.61
C ARG A 227 -23.23 -31.24 -14.13
N VAL A 228 -22.66 -30.47 -15.05
CA VAL A 228 -21.93 -29.23 -14.70
C VAL A 228 -22.54 -28.00 -15.34
N ILE A 229 -22.61 -26.92 -14.57
CA ILE A 229 -22.81 -25.55 -15.04
C ILE A 229 -21.43 -24.89 -15.00
N THR A 230 -20.88 -24.56 -16.16
CA THR A 230 -19.54 -23.99 -16.29
C THR A 230 -19.64 -22.53 -16.66
N VAL A 231 -19.00 -21.65 -15.86
CA VAL A 231 -18.94 -20.21 -16.13
C VAL A 231 -17.55 -19.84 -16.62
N ASP A 232 -17.45 -19.58 -17.92
CA ASP A 232 -16.21 -19.19 -18.58
C ASP A 232 -16.13 -17.67 -18.76
N ILE A 233 -15.16 -17.06 -18.10
CA ILE A 233 -14.87 -15.62 -18.12
C ILE A 233 -13.44 -15.34 -18.64
N GLY A 234 -12.85 -16.27 -19.38
CA GLY A 234 -11.44 -16.24 -19.77
C GLY A 234 -11.00 -14.93 -20.44
N THR A 235 -9.79 -14.48 -20.12
CA THR A 235 -9.20 -13.18 -20.52
C THR A 235 -8.79 -13.16 -21.99
N PRO A 236 -9.14 -12.12 -22.79
CA PRO A 236 -8.64 -12.00 -24.16
C PRO A 236 -7.12 -11.77 -24.15
N LEU A 237 -6.48 -12.16 -25.25
CA LEU A 237 -5.07 -11.85 -25.48
C LEU A 237 -4.89 -10.35 -25.72
N ARG A 238 -3.84 -9.77 -25.13
CA ARG A 238 -3.47 -8.37 -25.39
C ARG A 238 -3.01 -8.17 -26.82
N SER A 239 -3.29 -7.00 -27.39
CA SER A 239 -2.77 -6.62 -28.70
C SER A 239 -1.27 -6.33 -28.64
N ARG A 240 -0.59 -6.36 -29.80
CA ARG A 240 0.84 -6.03 -29.91
C ARG A 240 1.18 -4.66 -29.29
N LYS A 241 0.26 -3.68 -29.36
CA LYS A 241 0.48 -2.33 -28.83
C LYS A 241 0.46 -2.27 -27.30
N GLU A 242 -0.14 -3.27 -26.65
CA GLU A 242 -0.29 -3.37 -25.20
C GLU A 242 0.80 -4.23 -24.53
N LEU A 243 1.74 -4.77 -25.31
CA LEU A 243 2.87 -5.57 -24.83
C LEU A 243 4.15 -4.71 -24.79
N THR A 244 4.24 -3.80 -23.82
CA THR A 244 5.30 -2.78 -23.76
C THR A 244 6.40 -3.09 -22.74
N THR A 245 6.12 -3.94 -21.74
CA THR A 245 7.05 -4.29 -20.66
C THR A 245 7.33 -5.79 -20.57
N VAL A 246 8.41 -6.16 -19.87
CA VAL A 246 8.72 -7.56 -19.56
C VAL A 246 7.57 -8.23 -18.79
N VAL A 247 6.94 -7.51 -17.87
CA VAL A 247 5.79 -8.01 -17.10
C VAL A 247 4.60 -8.29 -18.01
N ASP A 248 4.35 -7.45 -19.02
CA ASP A 248 3.26 -7.69 -19.98
C ASP A 248 3.50 -8.95 -20.81
N VAL A 249 4.75 -9.19 -21.22
CA VAL A 249 5.14 -10.39 -21.97
C VAL A 249 4.99 -11.66 -21.10
N LEU A 250 5.38 -11.59 -19.82
CA LEU A 250 5.19 -12.69 -18.87
C LEU A 250 3.70 -12.98 -18.63
N ASN A 251 2.88 -11.94 -18.40
CA ASN A 251 1.44 -12.07 -18.22
C ASN A 251 0.73 -12.63 -19.46
N GLN A 252 1.14 -12.20 -20.65
CA GLN A 252 0.67 -12.74 -21.91
C GLN A 252 1.00 -14.23 -22.04
N SER A 253 2.19 -14.65 -21.62
CA SER A 253 2.62 -16.05 -21.62
C SER A 253 1.76 -16.91 -20.68
N VAL A 254 1.46 -16.40 -19.48
CA VAL A 254 0.52 -17.05 -18.54
C VAL A 254 -0.87 -17.18 -19.18
N THR A 255 -1.38 -16.11 -19.79
CA THR A 255 -2.71 -16.10 -20.42
C THR A 255 -2.82 -17.12 -21.57
N LEU A 256 -1.75 -17.31 -22.34
CA LEU A 256 -1.69 -18.34 -23.40
C LEU A 256 -1.76 -19.76 -22.82
N MET A 257 -1.08 -20.03 -21.70
CA MET A 257 -1.16 -21.33 -21.01
C MET A 257 -2.57 -21.57 -20.45
N THR A 258 -3.16 -20.57 -19.80
CA THR A 258 -4.54 -20.58 -19.30
C THR A 258 -5.55 -20.91 -20.39
N ARG A 259 -5.45 -20.24 -21.53
CA ARG A 259 -6.37 -20.46 -22.64
C ARG A 259 -6.32 -21.90 -23.16
N ARG A 260 -5.11 -22.45 -23.30
CA ARG A 260 -4.92 -23.82 -23.79
C ARG A 260 -5.56 -24.85 -22.86
N ASN A 261 -5.40 -24.70 -21.53
CA ASN A 261 -6.02 -25.62 -20.58
C ASN A 261 -7.55 -25.43 -20.48
N SER A 262 -8.05 -24.19 -20.58
CA SER A 262 -9.50 -23.91 -20.67
C SER A 262 -10.14 -24.61 -21.87
N GLU A 263 -9.55 -24.49 -23.07
CA GLU A 263 -10.07 -25.13 -24.28
C GLU A 263 -10.12 -26.67 -24.15
N ALA A 264 -9.12 -27.27 -23.49
CA ALA A 264 -9.10 -28.70 -23.21
C ALA A 264 -10.23 -29.14 -22.26
N GLN A 265 -10.49 -28.39 -21.19
CA GLN A 265 -11.57 -28.70 -20.23
C GLN A 265 -12.95 -28.48 -20.85
N LEU A 266 -13.15 -27.41 -21.61
CA LEU A 266 -14.42 -27.15 -22.32
C LEU A 266 -14.75 -28.25 -23.35
N ALA A 267 -13.74 -28.86 -23.97
CA ALA A 267 -13.92 -29.98 -24.87
C ALA A 267 -14.44 -31.26 -24.18
N THR A 268 -14.37 -31.35 -22.85
CA THR A 268 -14.90 -32.47 -22.07
C THR A 268 -16.38 -32.35 -21.73
N LEU A 269 -17.01 -31.19 -22.00
CA LEU A 269 -18.42 -30.95 -21.69
C LEU A 269 -19.32 -31.86 -22.52
N GLY A 270 -20.24 -32.55 -21.83
CA GLY A 270 -21.27 -33.38 -22.44
C GLY A 270 -22.46 -32.57 -22.98
N PRO A 271 -23.39 -33.22 -23.71
CA PRO A 271 -24.55 -32.56 -24.31
C PRO A 271 -25.52 -31.93 -23.28
N ASP A 272 -25.56 -32.50 -22.09
CA ASP A 272 -26.44 -32.08 -21.00
C ASP A 272 -25.75 -31.10 -20.03
N ASP A 273 -24.48 -30.77 -20.26
CA ASP A 273 -23.78 -29.74 -19.51
C ASP A 273 -24.10 -28.35 -20.07
N ILE A 274 -24.02 -27.35 -19.19
CA ILE A 274 -24.38 -25.98 -19.52
C ILE A 274 -23.14 -25.09 -19.43
N LEU A 275 -22.78 -24.46 -20.54
CA LEU A 275 -21.73 -23.45 -20.61
C LEU A 275 -22.37 -22.06 -20.60
N VAL A 276 -22.03 -21.26 -19.59
CA VAL A 276 -22.40 -19.85 -19.46
C VAL A 276 -21.17 -19.01 -19.83
N GLN A 277 -21.29 -18.19 -20.88
CA GLN A 277 -20.23 -17.30 -21.35
C GLN A 277 -20.71 -15.85 -21.36
N PRO A 278 -20.45 -15.09 -20.28
CA PRO A 278 -20.81 -13.69 -20.21
C PRO A 278 -20.10 -12.84 -21.27
N PRO A 279 -20.79 -11.91 -21.95
CA PRO A 279 -20.19 -11.05 -22.97
C PRO A 279 -19.32 -9.96 -22.32
N LEU A 280 -18.03 -10.24 -22.14
CA LEU A 280 -17.10 -9.38 -21.39
C LEU A 280 -15.94 -8.80 -22.22
N ALA A 281 -16.04 -8.82 -23.55
CA ALA A 281 -14.96 -8.37 -24.45
C ALA A 281 -14.53 -6.90 -24.26
N GLY A 282 -15.40 -6.06 -23.69
CA GLY A 282 -15.12 -4.65 -23.39
C GLY A 282 -14.49 -4.38 -22.02
N TYR A 283 -14.24 -5.42 -21.21
CA TYR A 283 -13.69 -5.27 -19.86
C TYR A 283 -12.34 -5.99 -19.74
N SER A 284 -11.33 -5.27 -19.26
CA SER A 284 -10.00 -5.81 -19.00
C SER A 284 -9.97 -6.63 -17.70
N ALA A 285 -8.88 -7.38 -17.48
CA ALA A 285 -8.66 -8.13 -16.25
C ALA A 285 -8.49 -7.24 -15.00
N THR A 286 -8.30 -5.93 -15.17
CA THR A 286 -8.06 -4.97 -14.09
C THR A 286 -9.21 -3.98 -13.87
N ASP A 287 -10.31 -4.07 -14.62
CA ASP A 287 -11.39 -3.07 -14.63
C ASP A 287 -12.40 -3.26 -13.48
N PHE A 288 -11.93 -3.30 -12.23
CA PHE A 288 -12.77 -3.45 -11.05
C PHE A 288 -13.76 -2.30 -10.82
N SER A 289 -13.55 -1.14 -11.46
CA SER A 289 -14.47 0.01 -11.40
C SER A 289 -15.81 -0.22 -12.10
N HIS A 290 -15.90 -1.20 -13.02
CA HIS A 290 -17.12 -1.53 -13.77
C HIS A 290 -17.85 -2.75 -13.18
N ALA A 291 -17.75 -2.93 -11.85
CA ALA A 291 -18.32 -4.07 -11.15
C ALA A 291 -19.81 -4.29 -11.47
N ARG A 292 -20.61 -3.22 -11.52
CA ARG A 292 -22.06 -3.30 -11.78
C ARG A 292 -22.35 -3.89 -13.15
N GLU A 293 -21.66 -3.40 -14.18
CA GLU A 293 -21.86 -3.82 -15.56
C GLU A 293 -21.38 -5.25 -15.81
N VAL A 294 -20.27 -5.64 -15.17
CA VAL A 294 -19.74 -7.00 -15.24
C VAL A 294 -20.68 -8.01 -14.55
N ILE A 295 -21.26 -7.65 -13.40
CA ILE A 295 -22.28 -8.46 -12.71
C ILE A 295 -23.53 -8.62 -13.60
N ASP A 296 -24.04 -7.53 -14.19
CA ASP A 296 -25.20 -7.56 -15.09
C ASP A 296 -24.94 -8.44 -16.33
N ALA A 297 -23.74 -8.40 -16.91
CA ALA A 297 -23.36 -9.25 -18.02
C ALA A 297 -23.46 -10.75 -17.67
N GLY A 298 -23.02 -11.14 -16.46
CA GLY A 298 -23.16 -12.50 -15.96
C GLY A 298 -24.61 -12.93 -15.79
N TYR A 299 -25.43 -12.07 -15.16
CA TYR A 299 -26.86 -12.30 -14.96
C TYR A 299 -27.59 -12.52 -16.29
N ARG A 300 -27.42 -11.62 -17.25
CA ARG A 300 -28.05 -11.75 -18.58
C ARG A 300 -27.64 -13.02 -19.30
N ALA A 301 -26.37 -13.41 -19.23
CA ALA A 301 -25.87 -14.61 -19.89
C ALA A 301 -26.51 -15.89 -19.34
N ALA A 302 -26.69 -15.98 -18.02
CA ALA A 302 -27.40 -17.10 -17.40
C ALA A 302 -28.91 -17.08 -17.70
N THR A 303 -29.55 -15.90 -17.69
CA THR A 303 -30.98 -15.75 -18.01
C THR A 303 -31.31 -16.17 -19.44
N ILE A 304 -30.43 -15.90 -20.42
CA ILE A 304 -30.59 -16.40 -21.80
C ILE A 304 -30.69 -17.93 -21.84
N LEU A 305 -30.02 -18.62 -20.91
CA LEU A 305 -29.99 -20.08 -20.82
C LEU A 305 -31.09 -20.66 -19.93
N GLN A 306 -32.04 -19.85 -19.46
CA GLN A 306 -33.09 -20.27 -18.50
C GLN A 306 -33.82 -21.56 -18.90
N ALA A 307 -34.08 -21.77 -20.19
CA ALA A 307 -34.80 -22.95 -20.66
C ALA A 307 -33.96 -24.23 -20.50
N ARG A 308 -32.63 -24.15 -20.71
CA ARG A 308 -31.72 -25.28 -20.45
C ARG A 308 -31.51 -25.46 -18.95
N LEU A 309 -31.35 -24.37 -18.19
CA LEU A 309 -31.17 -24.40 -16.74
C LEU A 309 -32.40 -25.01 -16.03
N ALA A 310 -33.62 -24.71 -16.51
CA ALA A 310 -34.85 -25.29 -15.96
C ALA A 310 -34.88 -26.83 -15.98
N THR A 311 -34.11 -27.49 -16.86
CA THR A 311 -33.98 -28.96 -16.88
C THR A 311 -33.23 -29.51 -15.66
N LEU A 312 -32.45 -28.67 -14.97
CA LEU A 312 -31.70 -28.99 -13.76
C LEU A 312 -32.46 -28.60 -12.47
N ARG A 313 -33.60 -27.90 -12.60
CA ARG A 313 -34.40 -27.45 -11.47
C ARG A 313 -34.92 -28.64 -10.66
N ARG A 314 -34.87 -28.53 -9.35
CA ARG A 314 -35.41 -29.51 -8.42
C ARG A 314 -36.50 -28.88 -7.56
N ASP A 315 -37.51 -29.68 -7.18
CA ASP A 315 -38.37 -29.33 -6.05
C ASP A 315 -37.53 -29.41 -4.77
N ALA A 316 -37.50 -28.32 -4.00
CA ALA A 316 -36.72 -28.23 -2.76
C ALA A 316 -37.09 -29.37 -1.81
N ARG A 317 -36.12 -30.21 -1.41
CA ARG A 317 -36.36 -31.15 -0.31
C ARG A 317 -36.46 -30.35 0.99
N PRO A 318 -37.43 -30.64 1.87
CA PRO A 318 -37.46 -30.04 3.20
C PRO A 318 -36.14 -30.33 3.93
N GLY A 319 -35.34 -29.29 4.22
CA GLY A 319 -34.10 -29.39 4.99
C GLY A 319 -32.77 -29.41 4.20
N GLN A 320 -32.76 -29.47 2.86
CA GLN A 320 -31.50 -29.49 2.09
C GLN A 320 -30.82 -28.12 1.97
N ASP A 321 -31.59 -27.04 1.86
CA ASP A 321 -31.02 -25.68 1.94
C ASP A 321 -30.80 -25.25 3.40
N ALA A 322 -31.14 -26.08 4.39
CA ALA A 322 -31.02 -25.71 5.80
C ALA A 322 -29.58 -25.50 6.23
N GLU A 323 -28.62 -26.26 5.69
CA GLU A 323 -27.18 -26.09 6.00
C GLU A 323 -26.64 -24.79 5.40
N LEU A 324 -26.99 -24.46 4.15
CA LEU A 324 -26.63 -23.19 3.51
C LEU A 324 -27.32 -21.99 4.19
N VAL A 325 -28.59 -22.13 4.57
CA VAL A 325 -29.36 -21.11 5.31
C VAL A 325 -28.82 -20.94 6.73
N GLN A 326 -28.37 -22.02 7.38
CA GLN A 326 -27.70 -21.95 8.68
C GLN A 326 -26.32 -21.30 8.56
N ALA A 327 -25.53 -21.63 7.53
CA ALA A 327 -24.25 -20.99 7.24
C ALA A 327 -24.40 -19.48 6.94
N ARG A 328 -25.57 -19.04 6.46
CA ARG A 328 -25.93 -17.63 6.26
C ARG A 328 -26.27 -16.89 7.57
N GLN A 329 -26.32 -17.55 8.72
CA GLN A 329 -26.67 -16.88 9.99
C GLN A 329 -25.53 -15.96 10.49
N PRO A 330 -25.81 -14.68 10.82
CA PRO A 330 -24.77 -13.70 11.15
C PRO A 330 -23.96 -13.94 12.44
N GLY A 331 -24.48 -14.73 13.38
CA GLY A 331 -24.00 -14.79 14.77
C GLY A 331 -22.60 -15.37 14.98
N GLU A 332 -22.07 -16.15 14.03
CA GLU A 332 -20.78 -16.84 14.16
C GLU A 332 -19.57 -16.06 13.60
N ARG A 333 -19.80 -14.90 12.96
CA ARG A 333 -18.75 -14.13 12.26
C ARG A 333 -17.85 -13.27 13.18
N ARG A 334 -18.11 -13.22 14.50
CA ARG A 334 -17.32 -12.43 15.48
C ARG A 334 -17.03 -13.23 16.75
N PRO A 335 -16.09 -14.20 16.71
CA PRO A 335 -15.75 -15.01 17.87
C PRO A 335 -15.19 -14.16 19.02
N VAL A 336 -15.51 -14.52 20.26
CA VAL A 336 -14.94 -13.88 21.47
C VAL A 336 -13.51 -14.38 21.68
N ILE A 337 -12.53 -13.47 21.70
CA ILE A 337 -11.11 -13.81 21.79
C ILE A 337 -10.68 -13.94 23.24
N THR A 338 -10.19 -15.11 23.63
CA THR A 338 -9.77 -15.41 25.01
C THR A 338 -8.26 -15.32 25.21
N ARG A 339 -7.49 -15.50 24.14
CA ARG A 339 -6.03 -15.46 24.16
C ARG A 339 -5.49 -14.94 22.84
N ILE A 340 -4.36 -14.24 22.89
CA ILE A 340 -3.57 -13.85 21.72
C ILE A 340 -2.24 -14.60 21.77
N GLN A 341 -1.83 -15.18 20.65
CA GLN A 341 -0.55 -15.87 20.47
C GLN A 341 0.19 -15.23 19.30
N VAL A 342 1.51 -15.06 19.44
CA VAL A 342 2.39 -14.55 18.38
C VAL A 342 3.26 -15.70 17.88
N GLU A 343 3.35 -15.84 16.56
CA GLU A 343 4.29 -16.72 15.86
C GLU A 343 5.18 -15.81 15.00
N ASN A 344 6.47 -15.76 15.29
CA ASN A 344 7.36 -14.73 14.75
C ASN A 344 8.76 -15.30 14.48
N ASP A 345 9.29 -15.02 13.29
CA ASP A 345 10.67 -15.35 12.88
C ASP A 345 11.43 -14.12 12.36
N SER A 346 10.93 -12.91 12.68
CA SER A 346 11.53 -11.64 12.28
C SER A 346 12.66 -11.18 13.22
N LYS A 347 13.30 -10.04 12.88
CA LYS A 347 14.36 -9.41 13.69
C LYS A 347 13.87 -8.71 14.96
N VAL A 348 12.55 -8.54 15.14
CA VAL A 348 11.97 -7.89 16.33
C VAL A 348 11.32 -8.92 17.25
N GLY A 349 11.27 -8.64 18.55
CA GLY A 349 10.68 -9.55 19.53
C GLY A 349 9.15 -9.60 19.48
N ASP A 350 8.58 -10.69 19.98
CA ASP A 350 7.13 -10.95 20.00
C ASP A 350 6.33 -9.85 20.69
N GLU A 351 6.91 -9.21 21.71
CA GLU A 351 6.30 -8.11 22.45
C GLU A 351 6.10 -6.86 21.57
N VAL A 352 6.97 -6.61 20.58
CA VAL A 352 6.78 -5.54 19.59
C VAL A 352 5.50 -5.80 18.80
N ILE A 353 5.30 -7.04 18.35
CA ILE A 353 4.10 -7.45 17.60
C ILE A 353 2.87 -7.34 18.50
N ARG A 354 2.92 -7.96 19.68
CA ARG A 354 1.81 -7.99 20.65
C ARG A 354 1.36 -6.59 21.05
N ARG A 355 2.27 -5.63 21.17
CA ARG A 355 1.97 -4.25 21.56
C ARG A 355 1.15 -3.48 20.53
N GLN A 356 1.26 -3.84 19.25
CA GLN A 356 0.46 -3.23 18.18
C GLN A 356 -0.97 -3.81 18.11
N ILE A 357 -1.21 -5.00 18.67
CA ILE A 357 -2.53 -5.63 18.68
C ILE A 357 -3.40 -5.01 19.77
N ARG A 358 -4.40 -4.23 19.35
CA ARG A 358 -5.37 -3.52 20.20
C ARG A 358 -6.64 -4.33 20.49
N GLN A 359 -6.76 -5.56 19.98
CA GLN A 359 -7.83 -6.49 20.35
C GLN A 359 -7.78 -6.78 21.86
N GLU A 360 -8.88 -6.52 22.55
CA GLU A 360 -9.04 -6.83 23.97
C GLU A 360 -9.45 -8.29 24.18
N LEU A 361 -9.00 -8.87 25.29
CA LEU A 361 -9.37 -10.25 25.67
C LEU A 361 -10.75 -10.26 26.33
N GLY A 362 -11.57 -11.24 26.01
CA GLY A 362 -12.96 -11.38 26.48
C GLY A 362 -13.98 -10.63 25.63
N GLU A 363 -13.55 -9.88 24.61
CA GLU A 363 -14.44 -9.18 23.68
C GLU A 363 -14.59 -9.94 22.35
N PRO A 364 -15.71 -9.75 21.62
CA PRO A 364 -15.83 -10.18 20.22
C PRO A 364 -14.70 -9.60 19.36
N LEU A 365 -14.27 -10.37 18.37
CA LEU A 365 -13.27 -9.95 17.40
C LEU A 365 -13.69 -8.66 16.67
N ASP A 366 -12.88 -7.61 16.80
CA ASP A 366 -13.02 -6.35 16.08
C ASP A 366 -12.15 -6.39 14.81
N LEU A 367 -12.77 -6.83 13.70
CA LEU A 367 -12.08 -6.99 12.42
C LEU A 367 -11.50 -5.69 11.87
N ALA A 368 -12.20 -4.57 12.04
CA ALA A 368 -11.75 -3.28 11.52
C ALA A 368 -10.51 -2.80 12.27
N ARG A 369 -10.52 -2.93 13.61
CA ARG A 369 -9.35 -2.64 14.44
C ARG A 369 -8.18 -3.56 14.11
N LEU A 370 -8.43 -4.86 13.99
CA LEU A 370 -7.38 -5.82 13.68
C LEU A 370 -6.77 -5.57 12.31
N GLN A 371 -7.56 -5.21 11.29
CA GLN A 371 -7.04 -4.81 9.98
C GLN A 371 -6.08 -3.62 10.08
N ALA A 372 -6.43 -2.57 10.84
CA ALA A 372 -5.54 -1.44 11.08
C ALA A 372 -4.28 -1.82 11.87
N ASP A 373 -4.40 -2.75 12.84
CA ASP A 373 -3.25 -3.28 13.59
C ASP A 373 -2.29 -4.05 12.66
N MET A 374 -2.82 -4.85 11.75
CA MET A 374 -2.04 -5.58 10.74
C MET A 374 -1.37 -4.62 9.75
N GLY A 375 -2.08 -3.57 9.32
CA GLY A 375 -1.53 -2.51 8.47
C GLY A 375 -0.37 -1.77 9.16
N THR A 376 -0.52 -1.44 10.44
CA THR A 376 0.55 -0.82 11.25
C THR A 376 1.75 -1.75 11.39
N LEU A 377 1.54 -3.03 11.70
CA LEU A 377 2.61 -4.03 11.81
C LEU A 377 3.37 -4.19 10.50
N TYR A 378 2.66 -4.36 9.40
CA TYR A 378 3.26 -4.45 8.07
C TYR A 378 4.02 -3.15 7.72
N GLY A 379 3.48 -2.00 8.10
CA GLY A 379 4.11 -0.67 7.95
C GLY A 379 5.38 -0.45 8.77
N LEU A 380 5.70 -1.30 9.76
CA LEU A 380 7.00 -1.27 10.45
C LEU A 380 8.16 -1.70 9.53
N ASP A 381 7.86 -2.32 8.39
CA ASP A 381 8.82 -2.69 7.35
C ASP A 381 9.79 -3.83 7.75
N TYR A 382 9.49 -4.57 8.83
CA TYR A 382 10.25 -5.75 9.30
C TYR A 382 9.78 -7.08 8.69
N PHE A 383 8.55 -7.12 8.20
CA PHE A 383 7.86 -8.35 7.83
C PHE A 383 7.67 -8.46 6.32
N GLU A 384 7.81 -9.67 5.79
CA GLU A 384 7.38 -10.02 4.44
C GLU A 384 5.86 -10.20 4.39
N GLN A 385 5.30 -10.73 5.49
CA GLN A 385 3.87 -10.98 5.62
C GLN A 385 3.46 -10.97 7.10
N VAL A 386 2.29 -10.42 7.39
CA VAL A 386 1.68 -10.46 8.73
C VAL A 386 0.24 -10.93 8.59
N HIS A 387 -0.10 -12.11 9.07
CA HIS A 387 -1.49 -12.60 8.99
C HIS A 387 -2.01 -12.98 10.37
N TYR A 388 -3.32 -13.13 10.45
CA TYR A 388 -3.97 -13.62 11.65
C TYR A 388 -4.91 -14.77 11.31
N ARG A 389 -5.12 -15.64 12.29
CA ARG A 389 -6.11 -16.71 12.24
C ARG A 389 -6.74 -16.90 13.60
N VAL A 390 -8.01 -17.28 13.64
CA VAL A 390 -8.68 -17.66 14.88
C VAL A 390 -8.68 -19.17 15.00
N VAL A 391 -8.30 -19.70 16.16
CA VAL A 391 -8.28 -21.13 16.45
C VAL A 391 -9.18 -21.40 17.64
N LYS A 392 -10.21 -22.25 17.49
CA LYS A 392 -10.98 -22.72 18.63
C LYS A 392 -10.16 -23.68 19.49
N HIS A 393 -10.10 -23.38 20.78
CA HIS A 393 -9.63 -24.28 21.82
C HIS A 393 -10.78 -24.62 22.78
N LYS A 394 -10.61 -25.66 23.60
CA LYS A 394 -11.61 -26.03 24.62
C LYS A 394 -11.92 -24.90 25.60
N ASP A 395 -10.95 -24.01 25.81
CA ASP A 395 -11.01 -22.91 26.79
C ASP A 395 -11.38 -21.56 26.15
N GLY A 396 -11.69 -21.54 24.84
CA GLY A 396 -12.08 -20.34 24.09
C GLY A 396 -11.36 -20.17 22.75
N ASN A 397 -11.63 -19.06 22.06
CA ASN A 397 -10.97 -18.75 20.79
C ASN A 397 -9.61 -18.09 21.02
N ILE A 398 -8.58 -18.57 20.30
CA ILE A 398 -7.22 -18.02 20.32
C ILE A 398 -6.99 -17.26 19.01
N LEU A 399 -6.64 -15.97 19.10
CA LEU A 399 -6.17 -15.19 17.96
C LEU A 399 -4.67 -15.40 17.80
N VAL A 400 -4.26 -16.08 16.73
CA VAL A 400 -2.85 -16.29 16.39
C VAL A 400 -2.44 -15.24 15.37
N ILE A 401 -1.42 -14.46 15.70
CA ILE A 401 -0.77 -13.50 14.81
C ILE A 401 0.53 -14.11 14.32
N SER A 402 0.65 -14.35 13.03
CA SER A 402 1.82 -14.97 12.41
C SER A 402 2.54 -13.93 11.56
N ALA A 403 3.73 -13.53 11.99
CA ALA A 403 4.55 -12.51 11.37
C ALA A 403 5.83 -13.14 10.81
N ARG A 404 5.97 -13.13 9.48
CA ARG A 404 7.15 -13.66 8.81
C ARG A 404 8.15 -12.54 8.50
N GLY A 405 9.39 -12.70 8.95
CA GLY A 405 10.49 -11.78 8.69
C GLY A 405 10.85 -11.71 7.21
N LYS A 406 11.39 -10.57 6.78
CA LYS A 406 11.78 -10.34 5.38
C LYS A 406 12.97 -11.19 4.95
N ARG A 407 12.74 -12.16 4.05
CA ARG A 407 13.79 -13.01 3.46
C ARG A 407 14.72 -12.27 2.49
N ASN A 408 14.25 -11.20 1.85
CA ASN A 408 15.08 -10.31 1.02
C ASN A 408 15.87 -9.27 1.85
N GLY A 409 15.67 -9.27 3.17
CA GLY A 409 16.35 -8.42 4.13
C GLY A 409 15.65 -7.10 4.44
N THR A 410 16.07 -6.50 5.54
CA THR A 410 15.47 -5.31 6.17
C THR A 410 16.30 -4.04 5.97
N ASP A 411 17.44 -4.17 5.31
CA ASP A 411 18.42 -3.09 5.15
C ASP A 411 18.23 -2.47 3.77
N TYR A 412 18.20 -1.14 3.74
CA TYR A 412 17.76 -0.40 2.56
C TYR A 412 18.80 0.63 2.13
N LEU A 413 19.18 0.57 0.86
CA LEU A 413 19.81 1.68 0.15
C LEU A 413 18.73 2.43 -0.63
N ARG A 414 18.64 3.75 -0.42
CA ARG A 414 17.82 4.64 -1.25
C ARG A 414 18.71 5.67 -1.91
N LEU A 415 18.36 6.04 -3.13
CA LEU A 415 19.05 7.07 -3.91
C LEU A 415 18.11 8.26 -4.10
N GLY A 416 18.68 9.46 -4.16
CA GLY A 416 17.97 10.70 -4.40
C GLY A 416 18.72 11.56 -5.39
N LEU A 417 17.99 12.24 -6.26
CA LEU A 417 18.53 13.22 -7.19
C LEU A 417 17.62 14.43 -7.20
N ASN A 418 18.18 15.59 -6.90
CA ASN A 418 17.54 16.87 -7.08
C ASN A 418 18.32 17.67 -8.11
N LEU A 419 17.61 18.19 -9.09
CA LEU A 419 18.14 19.09 -10.11
C LEU A 419 17.19 20.28 -10.15
N SER A 420 17.73 21.49 -10.12
CA SER A 420 16.97 22.72 -10.34
C SER A 420 17.81 23.66 -11.19
N ASP A 421 17.22 24.25 -12.21
CA ASP A 421 17.90 25.19 -13.11
C ASP A 421 16.93 26.33 -13.38
N ASP A 422 17.40 27.58 -13.31
CA ASP A 422 16.61 28.80 -13.49
C ASP A 422 16.55 29.31 -14.94
N MET A 423 17.22 28.60 -15.86
CA MET A 423 17.41 28.91 -17.28
C MET A 423 18.07 30.28 -17.55
N ARG A 424 18.76 30.83 -16.55
CA ARG A 424 19.49 32.10 -16.60
C ARG A 424 20.97 31.96 -16.22
N GLY A 425 21.43 30.71 -16.10
CA GLY A 425 22.82 30.36 -15.76
C GLY A 425 23.02 29.97 -14.30
N GLY A 426 21.97 30.00 -13.47
CA GLY A 426 21.96 29.45 -12.12
C GLY A 426 21.40 28.04 -12.10
N GLY A 427 22.21 27.08 -11.68
CA GLY A 427 21.81 25.68 -11.51
C GLY A 427 22.21 25.15 -10.14
N THR A 428 21.33 24.36 -9.55
CA THR A 428 21.62 23.57 -8.35
C THR A 428 21.38 22.10 -8.64
N TYR A 429 22.25 21.26 -8.10
CA TYR A 429 22.06 19.82 -8.17
C TYR A 429 22.46 19.21 -6.84
N ASN A 430 21.76 18.16 -6.44
CA ASN A 430 22.10 17.36 -5.28
C ASN A 430 21.93 15.88 -5.63
N LEU A 431 22.94 15.07 -5.33
CA LEU A 431 22.87 13.61 -5.40
C LEU A 431 22.98 13.07 -3.98
N GLY A 432 21.99 12.31 -3.55
CA GLY A 432 21.89 11.77 -2.20
C GLY A 432 21.81 10.24 -2.19
N ALA A 433 22.32 9.64 -1.12
CA ALA A 433 22.11 8.25 -0.77
C ALA A 433 21.79 8.13 0.73
N SER A 434 20.86 7.25 1.09
CA SER A 434 20.75 6.76 2.46
C SER A 434 20.93 5.28 2.54
N TYR A 435 21.64 4.86 3.57
CA TYR A 435 21.73 3.48 3.98
C TYR A 435 21.13 3.34 5.37
N ARG A 436 20.14 2.46 5.50
CA ARG A 436 19.51 2.14 6.77
C ARG A 436 19.66 0.65 7.09
N VAL A 437 20.11 0.38 8.30
CA VAL A 437 20.09 -0.95 8.91
C VAL A 437 18.95 -0.98 9.91
N ASN A 438 18.06 -1.97 9.77
CA ASN A 438 16.84 -2.10 10.57
C ASN A 438 16.90 -3.34 11.46
N GLY A 439 16.29 -3.27 12.64
CA GLY A 439 16.14 -4.44 13.50
C GLY A 439 17.47 -4.91 14.10
N LEU A 440 18.27 -3.96 14.60
CA LEU A 440 19.57 -4.23 15.23
C LEU A 440 19.45 -4.96 16.58
N ASN A 441 18.26 -4.96 17.17
CA ASN A 441 17.92 -5.72 18.37
C ASN A 441 16.40 -6.00 18.44
N ASP A 442 15.99 -6.76 19.45
CA ASP A 442 14.60 -7.19 19.65
C ASP A 442 13.59 -6.04 19.81
N LEU A 443 14.06 -4.84 20.20
CA LEU A 443 13.23 -3.64 20.29
C LEU A 443 13.04 -2.92 18.95
N GLY A 444 13.79 -3.30 17.91
CA GLY A 444 13.75 -2.67 16.61
C GLY A 444 14.65 -1.44 16.48
N ALA A 445 15.84 -1.44 17.11
CA ALA A 445 16.81 -0.37 16.91
C ALA A 445 17.27 -0.26 15.44
N GLU A 446 17.62 0.97 15.03
CA GLU A 446 17.94 1.31 13.65
C GLU A 446 19.21 2.15 13.58
N TRP A 447 20.00 1.95 12.53
CA TRP A 447 21.10 2.83 12.17
C TRP A 447 20.79 3.46 10.82
N LEU A 448 20.89 4.79 10.72
CA LEU A 448 20.67 5.52 9.50
C LEU A 448 21.88 6.39 9.18
N THR A 449 22.45 6.22 7.98
CA THR A 449 23.46 7.12 7.43
C THR A 449 22.95 7.71 6.12
N ARG A 450 23.13 9.03 5.96
CA ARG A 450 22.77 9.80 4.77
C ARG A 450 23.98 10.56 4.29
N ALA A 451 24.24 10.48 3.00
CA ALA A 451 25.30 11.23 2.34
C ALA A 451 24.70 11.94 1.12
N GLN A 452 24.96 13.23 1.01
CA GLN A 452 24.55 14.07 -0.11
C GLN A 452 25.71 14.93 -0.59
N ILE A 453 25.85 15.02 -1.90
CA ILE A 453 26.82 15.88 -2.58
C ILE A 453 26.11 16.82 -3.55
N GLY A 454 26.75 17.93 -3.91
CA GLY A 454 26.20 18.93 -4.81
C GLY A 454 26.21 20.33 -4.19
N SER A 455 25.16 21.11 -4.45
CA SER A 455 24.99 22.46 -3.92
C SER A 455 24.92 22.47 -2.39
N GLN A 456 24.19 21.52 -1.81
CA GLN A 456 24.18 21.22 -0.38
C GLN A 456 24.86 19.87 -0.15
N GLN A 457 25.96 19.89 0.59
CA GLN A 457 26.64 18.68 1.04
C GLN A 457 26.16 18.35 2.44
N VAL A 458 25.78 17.10 2.67
CA VAL A 458 25.29 16.63 3.97
C VAL A 458 25.86 15.24 4.22
N LEU A 459 26.42 15.03 5.41
CA LEU A 459 26.69 13.71 5.98
C LEU A 459 25.98 13.66 7.33
N TYR A 460 24.99 12.78 7.46
CA TYR A 460 24.23 12.61 8.70
C TYR A 460 24.23 11.14 9.09
N SER A 461 24.54 10.84 10.35
CA SER A 461 24.44 9.48 10.88
C SER A 461 23.72 9.50 12.22
N GLU A 462 22.72 8.65 12.39
CA GLU A 462 21.89 8.57 13.58
C GLU A 462 21.69 7.11 13.99
N PHE A 463 21.83 6.83 15.28
CA PHE A 463 21.44 5.55 15.87
C PHE A 463 20.15 5.75 16.66
N TYR A 464 19.06 5.14 16.21
CA TYR A 464 17.75 5.25 16.83
C TYR A 464 17.46 4.01 17.67
N GLN A 465 17.28 4.20 18.98
CA GLN A 465 17.01 3.12 19.93
C GLN A 465 15.65 3.33 20.61
N PRO A 466 14.64 2.51 20.29
CA PRO A 466 13.41 2.42 21.07
C PRO A 466 13.70 2.05 22.53
N LEU A 467 12.98 2.65 23.47
CA LEU A 467 13.06 2.35 24.90
C LEU A 467 11.91 1.47 25.40
N ASP A 468 10.90 1.24 24.56
CA ASP A 468 9.78 0.33 24.82
C ASP A 468 9.33 -0.40 23.55
N TYR A 469 8.65 -1.54 23.70
CA TYR A 469 8.17 -2.37 22.58
C TYR A 469 7.18 -1.66 21.65
N GLY A 470 6.58 -0.56 22.08
CA GLY A 470 5.70 0.27 21.25
C GLY A 470 6.43 1.37 20.49
N SER A 471 7.76 1.51 20.64
CA SER A 471 8.56 2.62 20.10
C SER A 471 8.01 4.01 20.45
N ARG A 472 7.35 4.14 21.61
CA ARG A 472 6.76 5.40 22.07
C ARG A 472 7.83 6.35 22.56
N TYR A 473 8.89 5.82 23.19
CA TYR A 473 10.03 6.60 23.65
C TYR A 473 11.30 6.09 22.98
N PHE A 474 12.21 6.99 22.64
CA PHE A 474 13.46 6.61 21.98
C PHE A 474 14.59 7.56 22.35
N VAL A 475 15.82 7.09 22.19
CA VAL A 475 17.02 7.93 22.16
C VAL A 475 17.65 7.88 20.78
N ALA A 476 18.19 9.01 20.34
CA ALA A 476 18.79 9.14 19.02
C ALA A 476 20.04 10.03 19.05
N PRO A 477 21.21 9.50 19.46
CA PRO A 477 22.49 10.16 19.20
C PRO A 477 22.74 10.26 17.70
N TYR A 478 23.34 11.38 17.29
CA TYR A 478 23.64 11.64 15.89
C TYR A 478 24.94 12.41 15.69
N LEU A 479 25.50 12.26 14.50
CA LEU A 479 26.60 13.03 13.95
C LEU A 479 26.10 13.72 12.68
N ALA A 480 26.50 14.98 12.48
CA ALA A 480 26.11 15.76 11.32
C ALA A 480 27.30 16.56 10.80
N ALA A 481 27.46 16.59 9.49
CA ALA A 481 28.32 17.53 8.79
C ALA A 481 27.54 18.09 7.60
N SER A 482 27.63 19.40 7.37
CA SER A 482 26.99 20.02 6.21
C SER A 482 27.84 21.14 5.63
N ALA A 483 27.66 21.39 4.34
CA ALA A 483 28.27 22.54 3.69
C ALA A 483 27.35 23.07 2.60
N GLN A 484 27.02 24.36 2.68
CA GLN A 484 26.10 25.04 1.77
C GLN A 484 26.55 26.45 1.47
N ASN A 485 26.00 27.06 0.42
CA ASN A 485 26.28 28.45 0.08
C ASN A 485 25.16 29.36 0.61
N ILE A 486 25.55 30.50 1.17
CA ILE A 486 24.65 31.54 1.65
C ILE A 486 24.99 32.84 0.93
N ASP A 487 24.02 33.44 0.25
CA ASP A 487 24.17 34.77 -0.35
C ASP A 487 24.10 35.83 0.77
N ALA A 488 25.13 36.68 0.86
CA ALA A 488 25.14 37.87 1.69
C ALA A 488 24.69 39.07 0.85
N VAL A 489 23.64 39.73 1.31
CA VAL A 489 22.98 40.83 0.58
C VAL A 489 23.07 42.11 1.40
N LEU A 490 23.39 43.23 0.73
CA LEU A 490 23.39 44.57 1.31
C LEU A 490 22.61 45.50 0.36
N ASP A 491 21.70 46.31 0.89
CA ASP A 491 20.86 47.22 0.10
C ASP A 491 20.10 46.56 -1.07
N ASN A 492 19.65 45.30 -0.88
CA ASN A 492 19.01 44.43 -1.88
C ASN A 492 19.92 43.95 -3.03
N ASP A 493 21.23 44.21 -2.98
CA ASP A 493 22.20 43.69 -3.94
C ASP A 493 23.07 42.57 -3.32
N PRO A 494 23.26 41.42 -4.00
CA PRO A 494 24.18 40.39 -3.54
C PRO A 494 25.63 40.91 -3.57
N ILE A 495 26.26 41.00 -2.40
CA ILE A 495 27.64 41.51 -2.28
C ILE A 495 28.68 40.39 -2.18
N ALA A 496 28.28 39.21 -1.69
CA ALA A 496 29.14 38.04 -1.59
C ALA A 496 28.33 36.75 -1.47
N GLU A 497 28.95 35.64 -1.82
CA GLU A 497 28.48 34.28 -1.52
C GLU A 497 29.45 33.65 -0.51
N TYR A 498 28.94 33.22 0.64
CA TYR A 498 29.71 32.52 1.66
C TYR A 498 29.52 31.02 1.56
N ARG A 499 30.61 30.25 1.68
CA ARG A 499 30.56 28.81 1.93
C ARG A 499 30.50 28.58 3.43
N LEU A 500 29.33 28.16 3.91
CA LEU A 500 29.09 27.83 5.32
C LEU A 500 29.26 26.32 5.52
N GLN A 501 30.23 25.93 6.33
CA GLN A 501 30.50 24.55 6.73
C GLN A 501 30.16 24.34 8.20
N ARG A 502 29.55 23.21 8.54
CA ARG A 502 29.20 22.82 9.91
C ARG A 502 29.55 21.37 10.16
N TYR A 503 30.01 21.09 11.36
CA TYR A 503 30.27 19.76 11.89
C TYR A 503 29.74 19.72 13.31
N GLY A 504 29.02 18.67 13.68
CA GLY A 504 28.44 18.60 15.01
C GLY A 504 27.97 17.21 15.38
N TYR A 505 27.64 17.09 16.65
CA TYR A 505 26.98 15.92 17.20
C TYR A 505 25.88 16.35 18.16
N GLY A 506 24.96 15.44 18.43
CA GLY A 506 23.95 15.68 19.43
C GLY A 506 23.32 14.40 19.92
N PHE A 507 22.48 14.57 20.93
CA PHE A 507 21.71 13.52 21.54
C PHE A 507 20.27 13.98 21.65
N ASN A 508 19.35 13.19 21.10
CA ASN A 508 17.91 13.43 21.22
C ASN A 508 17.27 12.41 22.15
N LEU A 509 16.42 12.89 23.05
CA LEU A 509 15.38 12.08 23.69
C LEU A 509 14.06 12.40 22.97
N GLY A 510 13.39 11.37 22.48
CA GLY A 510 12.20 11.52 21.67
C GLY A 510 10.99 10.75 22.19
N ARG A 511 9.81 11.22 21.79
CA ARG A 511 8.54 10.55 22.00
C ARG A 511 7.73 10.56 20.71
N GLN A 512 7.31 9.38 20.25
CA GLN A 512 6.37 9.25 19.15
C GLN A 512 4.92 9.48 19.65
N ILE A 513 4.13 10.16 18.83
CA ILE A 513 2.74 10.51 19.09
C ILE A 513 1.88 9.81 18.03
N ALA A 514 1.31 8.66 18.41
CA ALA A 514 0.60 7.77 17.49
C ALA A 514 1.43 7.45 16.23
N ASN A 515 0.80 7.28 15.07
CA ASN A 515 1.49 7.07 13.79
C ASN A 515 1.83 8.37 13.07
N ASN A 516 1.49 9.53 13.64
CA ASN A 516 1.40 10.78 12.90
C ASN A 516 2.39 11.84 13.35
N GLY A 517 3.08 11.69 14.49
CA GLY A 517 4.03 12.72 14.90
C GLY A 517 5.10 12.24 15.87
N GLU A 518 6.02 13.14 16.14
CA GLU A 518 7.05 12.99 17.17
C GLU A 518 7.39 14.32 17.83
N LEU A 519 7.86 14.24 19.06
CA LEU A 519 8.53 15.32 19.79
C LEU A 519 9.95 14.87 20.12
N ARG A 520 10.95 15.69 19.82
CA ARG A 520 12.35 15.46 20.22
C ARG A 520 12.85 16.62 21.07
N LEU A 521 13.52 16.29 22.16
CA LEU A 521 14.29 17.22 22.98
C LEU A 521 15.76 16.86 22.83
N GLY A 522 16.55 17.80 22.33
CA GLY A 522 17.94 17.59 21.94
C GLY A 522 18.90 18.46 22.73
N ILE A 523 20.11 17.94 22.92
CA ILE A 523 21.30 18.70 23.30
C ILE A 523 22.39 18.41 22.29
N GLY A 524 23.12 19.42 21.83
CA GLY A 524 24.13 19.24 20.81
C GLY A 524 25.20 20.32 20.81
N GLN A 525 26.27 20.04 20.08
CA GLN A 525 27.34 20.99 19.82
C GLN A 525 27.71 20.93 18.34
N GLU A 526 27.91 22.09 17.74
CA GLU A 526 28.36 22.23 16.36
C GLU A 526 29.47 23.28 16.26
N TRP A 527 30.37 23.09 15.32
CA TRP A 527 31.45 24.00 14.95
C TRP A 527 31.36 24.26 13.46
N GLY A 528 31.75 25.46 13.03
CA GLY A 528 31.69 25.80 11.63
C GLY A 528 32.54 26.98 11.24
N GLU A 529 32.69 27.11 9.93
CA GLU A 529 33.40 28.18 9.26
C GLU A 529 32.51 28.74 8.14
N ALA A 530 32.57 30.05 7.93
CA ALA A 530 31.89 30.74 6.86
C ALA A 530 32.92 31.58 6.11
N ASP A 531 33.30 31.10 4.93
CA ASP A 531 34.33 31.71 4.09
C ASP A 531 33.74 32.35 2.83
N VAL A 532 34.29 33.49 2.43
CA VAL A 532 33.91 34.18 1.19
C VAL A 532 34.31 33.32 -0.02
N ARG A 533 33.32 32.81 -0.74
CA ARG A 533 33.50 32.04 -1.97
C ARG A 533 33.51 32.92 -3.21
N ILE A 534 32.59 33.90 -3.26
CA ILE A 534 32.44 34.87 -4.34
C ILE A 534 32.25 36.25 -3.70
N GLY A 535 32.90 37.29 -4.21
CA GLY A 535 32.78 38.67 -3.69
C GLY A 535 34.13 39.28 -3.29
N ASP A 536 34.09 40.38 -2.53
CA ASP A 536 35.29 41.06 -2.05
C ASP A 536 36.02 40.21 -1.00
N ARG A 537 37.28 39.85 -1.28
CA ARG A 537 38.13 39.05 -0.36
C ARG A 537 38.49 39.75 0.94
N ARG A 538 38.19 41.06 1.07
CA ARG A 538 38.36 41.81 2.33
C ARG A 538 37.20 41.60 3.30
N LEU A 539 36.10 41.01 2.84
CA LEU A 539 35.01 40.61 3.72
C LEU A 539 35.52 39.53 4.70
N PRO A 540 35.14 39.61 5.98
CA PRO A 540 35.66 38.71 7.00
C PRO A 540 35.17 37.28 6.79
N SER A 541 36.05 36.30 7.02
CA SER A 541 35.63 34.92 7.31
C SER A 541 35.25 34.82 8.78
N PHE A 542 34.30 33.93 9.10
CA PHE A 542 33.82 33.72 10.46
C PHE A 542 34.03 32.27 10.86
N SER A 543 34.58 32.03 12.05
CA SER A 543 34.54 30.72 12.72
C SER A 543 33.57 30.82 13.88
N PHE A 544 32.77 29.77 14.12
CA PHE A 544 31.83 29.75 15.23
C PHE A 544 31.77 28.37 15.91
N SER A 545 31.50 28.39 17.20
CA SER A 545 31.13 27.25 18.04
C SER A 545 29.74 27.50 18.62
N ASN A 546 28.90 26.47 18.60
CA ASN A 546 27.50 26.54 18.96
C ASN A 546 27.13 25.33 19.81
N GLY A 547 26.98 25.52 21.12
CA GLY A 547 26.32 24.58 22.01
C GLY A 547 24.84 24.92 22.17
N TYR A 548 23.93 23.96 22.03
CA TYR A 548 22.49 24.25 22.03
C TYR A 548 21.61 23.20 22.70
N TYR A 549 20.48 23.70 23.19
CA TYR A 549 19.27 22.92 23.47
C TYR A 549 18.30 23.05 22.32
N GLU A 550 17.59 21.97 21.99
CA GLU A 550 16.66 21.93 20.87
C GLU A 550 15.34 21.26 21.28
N ALA A 551 14.23 21.79 20.77
CA ALA A 551 12.93 21.14 20.78
C ALA A 551 12.39 21.08 19.35
N LYS A 552 12.07 19.87 18.88
CA LYS A 552 11.49 19.62 17.55
C LYS A 552 10.16 18.93 17.70
N TYR A 553 9.11 19.52 17.15
CA TYR A 553 7.81 18.89 16.97
C TYR A 553 7.57 18.65 15.48
N SER A 554 7.15 17.45 15.12
CA SER A 554 6.79 17.11 13.75
C SER A 554 5.50 16.30 13.73
N PHE A 555 4.61 16.65 12.81
CA PHE A 555 3.31 16.00 12.63
C PHE A 555 3.01 15.90 11.13
N ASP A 556 2.65 14.71 10.66
CA ASP A 556 2.45 14.39 9.25
C ASP A 556 1.30 13.38 9.09
N THR A 557 0.23 13.85 8.46
CA THR A 557 -0.96 13.08 8.06
C THR A 557 -1.22 13.16 6.56
N LEU A 558 -0.27 13.68 5.77
CA LEU A 558 -0.43 13.76 4.32
C LEU A 558 -0.58 12.36 3.73
N ASP A 559 -1.50 12.17 2.78
CA ASP A 559 -1.66 10.90 2.07
C ASP A 559 -0.53 10.69 1.04
N ASN A 560 -0.03 11.78 0.47
CA ASN A 560 1.12 11.80 -0.43
C ASN A 560 2.01 13.01 -0.11
N VAL A 561 3.32 12.80 -0.09
CA VAL A 561 4.28 13.83 0.27
C VAL A 561 4.36 14.94 -0.80
N ASP A 562 4.35 14.57 -2.08
CA ASP A 562 4.57 15.47 -3.23
C ASP A 562 3.30 16.15 -3.74
N TYR A 563 2.23 15.36 -3.87
CA TYR A 563 0.91 15.82 -4.33
C TYR A 563 -0.17 15.35 -3.35
N PRO A 564 -0.19 15.86 -2.11
CA PRO A 564 -1.20 15.46 -1.12
C PRO A 564 -2.60 15.73 -1.64
N HIS A 565 -3.53 14.81 -1.46
CA HIS A 565 -4.96 15.04 -1.66
C HIS A 565 -5.62 15.48 -0.34
N GLU A 566 -5.09 15.02 0.79
CA GLU A 566 -5.60 15.38 2.10
C GLU A 566 -4.51 15.32 3.17
N GLY A 567 -4.85 15.76 4.38
CA GLY A 567 -3.94 15.76 5.52
C GLY A 567 -3.18 17.07 5.70
N GLU A 568 -2.28 17.06 6.67
CA GLU A 568 -1.45 18.21 7.04
C GLU A 568 -0.04 17.79 7.47
N ASP A 569 0.91 18.70 7.25
CA ASP A 569 2.29 18.62 7.71
C ASP A 569 2.60 19.84 8.56
N ILE A 570 3.12 19.62 9.77
CA ILE A 570 3.51 20.66 10.72
C ILE A 570 4.89 20.34 11.24
N LYS A 571 5.82 21.29 11.10
CA LYS A 571 7.14 21.23 11.72
C LYS A 571 7.40 22.48 12.53
N LEU A 572 7.81 22.30 13.78
CA LEU A 572 8.27 23.37 14.65
C LEU A 572 9.63 22.98 15.21
N THR A 573 10.65 23.80 14.96
CA THR A 573 11.97 23.68 15.57
C THR A 573 12.22 24.91 16.41
N VAL A 574 12.62 24.73 17.66
CA VAL A 574 13.07 25.79 18.56
C VAL A 574 14.45 25.42 19.05
N ARG A 575 15.42 26.33 18.91
CA ARG A 575 16.80 26.11 19.34
C ARG A 575 17.29 27.27 20.19
N GLN A 576 17.88 26.95 21.33
CA GLN A 576 18.54 27.90 22.23
C GLN A 576 20.02 27.58 22.24
N PHE A 577 20.82 28.46 21.66
CA PHE A 577 22.27 28.44 21.75
C PHE A 577 22.68 29.06 23.08
N ASP A 578 23.57 28.40 23.82
CA ASP A 578 23.97 28.82 25.16
C ASP A 578 25.48 28.62 25.41
N PRO A 579 26.20 29.67 25.87
CA PRO A 579 27.63 29.57 26.19
C PRO A 579 27.98 28.50 27.24
N SER A 580 27.05 28.12 28.11
CA SER A 580 27.26 27.01 29.05
C SER A 580 27.47 25.66 28.36
N LEU A 581 27.06 25.53 27.09
CA LEU A 581 27.29 24.37 26.24
C LEU A 581 28.42 24.60 25.22
N GLY A 582 29.17 25.71 25.35
CA GLY A 582 30.27 26.05 24.44
C GLY A 582 29.84 26.81 23.18
N ALA A 583 28.70 27.52 23.20
CA ALA A 583 28.37 28.49 22.16
C ALA A 583 29.17 29.79 22.34
N ASP A 584 29.58 30.41 21.23
CA ASP A 584 30.22 31.73 21.26
C ASP A 584 29.19 32.82 21.64
N ASP A 585 28.00 32.72 21.07
CA ASP A 585 26.88 33.63 21.31
C ASP A 585 25.71 32.93 22.04
N ARG A 586 25.00 33.69 22.88
CA ARG A 586 23.68 33.29 23.37
C ARG A 586 22.61 33.84 22.45
N TYR A 587 21.95 32.97 21.70
CA TYR A 587 20.82 33.36 20.85
C TYR A 587 19.77 32.27 20.71
N ARG A 588 18.55 32.67 20.33
CA ARG A 588 17.44 31.75 20.08
C ARG A 588 16.93 31.81 18.64
N GLN A 589 16.60 30.65 18.11
CA GLN A 589 15.93 30.50 16.82
C GLN A 589 14.64 29.70 16.96
N TRP A 590 13.67 30.04 16.12
CA TRP A 590 12.48 29.24 15.91
C TRP A 590 12.14 29.19 14.41
N GLU A 591 11.68 28.04 13.95
CA GLU A 591 11.24 27.79 12.58
C GLU A 591 9.94 26.99 12.61
N LEU A 592 8.92 27.49 11.92
CA LEU A 592 7.63 26.86 11.71
C LEU A 592 7.43 26.62 10.21
N SER A 593 7.07 25.40 9.83
CA SER A 593 6.55 25.06 8.51
C SER A 593 5.18 24.39 8.65
N LEU A 594 4.24 24.75 7.79
CA LEU A 594 2.88 24.24 7.80
C LEU A 594 2.42 24.03 6.36
N ASP A 595 1.82 22.88 6.05
CA ASP A 595 1.05 22.64 4.84
C ASP A 595 -0.25 21.90 5.19
N LYS A 596 -1.36 22.30 4.55
CA LYS A 596 -2.68 21.68 4.70
C LYS A 596 -3.30 21.48 3.32
N ALA A 597 -3.65 20.24 2.99
CA ALA A 597 -4.30 19.90 1.72
C ALA A 597 -5.82 19.80 1.86
N PHE A 598 -6.52 20.34 0.86
CA PHE A 598 -7.98 20.26 0.72
C PHE A 598 -8.32 19.88 -0.71
N SER A 599 -9.08 18.81 -0.90
CA SER A 599 -9.41 18.34 -2.24
C SER A 599 -10.89 18.04 -2.46
N ARG A 600 -11.31 18.21 -3.72
CA ARG A 600 -12.64 17.82 -4.20
C ARG A 600 -12.51 17.22 -5.59
N GLY A 601 -12.70 15.91 -5.70
CA GLY A 601 -12.51 15.20 -6.96
C GLY A 601 -11.03 15.29 -7.42
N PRO A 602 -10.76 15.70 -8.68
CA PRO A 602 -9.38 15.79 -9.20
C PRO A 602 -8.64 17.06 -8.75
N ASP A 603 -9.34 18.01 -8.12
CA ASP A 603 -8.85 19.33 -7.75
C ASP A 603 -8.33 19.34 -6.31
N THR A 604 -7.17 19.96 -6.10
CA THR A 604 -6.53 20.09 -4.78
C THR A 604 -6.02 21.51 -4.55
N LEU A 605 -6.24 22.04 -3.35
CA LEU A 605 -5.68 23.28 -2.83
C LEU A 605 -4.83 22.97 -1.60
N VAL A 606 -3.56 23.38 -1.63
CA VAL A 606 -2.65 23.33 -0.49
C VAL A 606 -2.44 24.75 0.03
N LEU A 607 -2.75 24.96 1.31
CA LEU A 607 -2.45 26.19 2.03
C LEU A 607 -1.28 25.93 2.97
N GLY A 608 -0.28 26.79 2.95
CA GLY A 608 0.90 26.58 3.78
C GLY A 608 1.82 27.77 3.88
N GLY A 609 2.99 27.55 4.46
CA GLY A 609 3.97 28.59 4.66
C GLY A 609 5.16 28.19 5.52
N ARG A 610 6.13 29.10 5.59
CA ARG A 610 7.33 29.01 6.42
C ARG A 610 7.52 30.29 7.19
N TYR A 611 7.96 30.18 8.43
CA TYR A 611 8.26 31.33 9.27
C TYR A 611 9.47 31.02 10.15
N GLY A 612 10.49 31.85 10.07
CA GLY A 612 11.74 31.69 10.81
C GLY A 612 12.16 33.01 11.45
N ARG A 613 12.68 32.97 12.68
CA ARG A 613 13.36 34.13 13.27
C ARG A 613 14.59 33.73 14.06
N THR A 614 15.56 34.62 14.03
CA THR A 614 16.65 34.72 15.00
C THR A 614 16.36 35.87 15.96
N LEU A 615 16.17 35.54 17.25
CA LEU A 615 15.57 36.41 18.26
C LEU A 615 16.57 37.20 19.09
N ASP A 616 17.87 36.93 18.98
CA ASP A 616 18.96 37.66 19.66
C ASP A 616 20.02 38.14 18.66
N SER A 617 21.01 38.91 19.11
CA SER A 617 22.09 39.41 18.24
C SER A 617 23.13 38.32 18.02
N THR A 618 23.48 38.07 16.77
CA THR A 618 24.54 37.12 16.35
C THR A 618 24.88 37.38 14.89
N GLU A 619 25.95 36.75 14.39
CA GLU A 619 26.42 36.88 13.02
C GLU A 619 25.35 36.48 11.99
N VAL A 620 25.18 37.31 10.96
CA VAL A 620 24.07 37.16 9.98
C VAL A 620 24.19 35.86 9.19
N VAL A 621 25.34 35.58 8.60
CA VAL A 621 25.56 34.43 7.71
C VAL A 621 25.26 33.09 8.42
N PRO A 622 25.82 32.77 9.60
CA PRO A 622 25.52 31.51 10.29
C PRO A 622 24.14 31.48 10.96
N SER A 623 23.37 32.57 10.98
CA SER A 623 22.04 32.59 11.60
C SER A 623 20.89 32.88 10.61
N SER A 624 21.18 32.85 9.31
CA SER A 624 20.22 33.12 8.25
C SER A 624 19.41 31.88 7.84
N PHE A 625 18.13 32.10 7.58
CA PHE A 625 17.25 31.20 6.86
C PHE A 625 17.24 31.55 5.37
N GLN A 626 16.79 30.62 4.52
CA GLN A 626 16.76 30.80 3.06
C GLN A 626 15.34 30.63 2.49
N LEU A 627 15.05 31.46 1.48
CA LEU A 627 13.90 31.41 0.57
C LEU A 627 14.42 31.50 -0.88
N GLY A 628 13.51 31.29 -1.84
CA GLY A 628 13.79 31.29 -3.28
C GLY A 628 13.68 29.90 -3.87
N GLY A 629 13.16 29.81 -5.10
CA GLY A 629 12.82 28.56 -5.75
C GLY A 629 11.34 28.43 -6.09
N ALA A 630 10.99 27.36 -6.82
CA ALA A 630 9.62 27.09 -7.22
C ALA A 630 8.72 26.85 -6.00
N ARG A 631 7.62 27.62 -5.87
CA ARG A 631 6.68 27.55 -4.74
C ARG A 631 7.30 27.85 -3.36
N GLN A 632 8.47 28.50 -3.36
CA GLN A 632 9.26 28.92 -2.18
C GLN A 632 9.70 30.39 -2.28
N LEU A 633 8.84 31.25 -2.84
CA LEU A 633 9.11 32.58 -3.39
C LEU A 633 9.54 32.53 -4.87
N SER A 634 8.61 32.06 -5.69
CA SER A 634 8.76 31.89 -7.15
C SER A 634 9.29 33.15 -7.86
N GLY A 635 10.10 32.94 -8.90
CA GLY A 635 10.82 33.97 -9.65
C GLY A 635 12.30 34.09 -9.25
N PHE A 636 12.65 33.78 -7.99
CA PHE A 636 14.04 33.75 -7.52
C PHE A 636 14.72 32.40 -7.77
N ARG A 637 16.06 32.42 -7.86
CA ARG A 637 16.90 31.21 -7.84
C ARG A 637 16.72 30.46 -6.51
N GLU A 638 16.89 29.14 -6.54
CA GLU A 638 16.80 28.30 -5.35
C GLU A 638 17.72 28.83 -4.23
N ASN A 639 17.15 29.03 -3.02
CA ASN A 639 17.87 29.48 -1.82
C ASN A 639 18.63 30.82 -1.93
N SER A 640 18.31 31.68 -2.90
CA SER A 640 19.04 32.94 -3.14
C SER A 640 18.60 34.11 -2.26
N VAL A 641 17.53 33.97 -1.49
CA VAL A 641 17.02 35.03 -0.61
C VAL A 641 17.29 34.61 0.83
N ALA A 642 18.33 35.16 1.45
CA ALA A 642 18.75 34.80 2.79
C ALA A 642 18.53 35.95 3.79
N GLY A 643 18.17 35.60 5.03
CA GLY A 643 18.10 36.57 6.12
C GLY A 643 17.83 35.92 7.47
N GLN A 644 18.17 36.62 8.56
CA GLN A 644 17.96 36.13 9.93
C GLN A 644 16.48 35.90 10.28
N ASN A 645 15.57 36.44 9.49
CA ASN A 645 14.13 36.30 9.65
C ASN A 645 13.51 36.06 8.28
N ILE A 646 12.58 35.12 8.19
CA ILE A 646 11.80 34.84 6.99
C ILE A 646 10.33 34.68 7.32
N SER A 647 9.49 35.07 6.37
CA SER A 647 8.07 34.73 6.36
C SER A 647 7.67 34.41 4.93
N LEU A 648 6.92 33.32 4.74
CA LEU A 648 6.34 32.92 3.47
C LEU A 648 4.95 32.36 3.75
N ALA A 649 3.94 32.89 3.08
CA ALA A 649 2.62 32.29 2.98
C ALA A 649 2.38 31.88 1.52
N ARG A 650 1.76 30.71 1.30
CA ARG A 650 1.52 30.18 -0.03
C ARG A 650 0.17 29.46 -0.14
N ALA A 651 -0.44 29.60 -1.30
CA ALA A 651 -1.60 28.84 -1.75
C ALA A 651 -1.26 28.19 -3.08
N ILE A 652 -1.32 26.87 -3.16
CA ILE A 652 -0.96 26.09 -4.34
C ILE A 652 -2.20 25.32 -4.78
N TYR A 653 -2.65 25.54 -6.00
CA TYR A 653 -3.75 24.79 -6.60
C TYR A 653 -3.22 23.88 -7.70
N TYR A 654 -3.67 22.64 -7.75
CA TYR A 654 -3.42 21.75 -8.88
C TYR A 654 -4.59 20.80 -9.13
N ARG A 655 -4.67 20.37 -10.38
CA ARG A 655 -5.63 19.37 -10.84
C ARG A 655 -4.89 18.18 -11.43
N ARG A 656 -5.29 16.98 -11.02
CA ARG A 656 -4.88 15.74 -11.67
C ARG A 656 -5.62 15.57 -12.99
N MET A 657 -4.87 15.41 -14.08
CA MET A 657 -5.40 15.33 -15.45
C MET A 657 -5.60 13.89 -15.94
N THR A 658 -4.89 12.93 -15.33
CA THR A 658 -4.99 11.51 -15.63
C THR A 658 -6.06 10.84 -14.79
N GLN A 659 -6.73 9.82 -15.35
CA GLN A 659 -7.56 8.91 -14.57
C GLN A 659 -6.67 8.08 -13.63
N ARG A 660 -7.19 7.65 -12.48
CA ARG A 660 -6.46 6.79 -11.54
C ARG A 660 -6.33 5.38 -12.15
N SER A 661 -5.10 4.92 -12.38
CA SER A 661 -4.84 3.56 -12.88
C SER A 661 -4.87 2.53 -11.74
N PHE A 662 -5.27 1.29 -12.04
CA PHE A 662 -5.24 0.15 -11.10
C PHE A 662 -3.90 -0.61 -11.12
N LEU A 663 -3.01 -0.32 -12.07
CA LEU A 663 -1.72 -0.98 -12.21
C LEU A 663 -0.62 -0.25 -11.42
N PRO A 664 0.45 -0.96 -11.01
CA PRO A 664 1.54 -0.41 -10.20
C PRO A 664 2.41 0.65 -10.91
N LEU A 665 2.23 0.87 -12.21
CA LEU A 665 2.92 1.90 -12.99
C LEU A 665 1.90 2.93 -13.50
N ASP A 666 1.44 3.79 -12.58
CA ASP A 666 0.71 5.01 -12.90
C ASP A 666 1.72 6.17 -12.94
N PHE A 667 1.61 7.06 -13.92
CA PHE A 667 2.41 8.29 -14.02
C PHE A 667 1.47 9.50 -13.96
N PRO A 668 0.95 9.85 -12.77
CA PRO A 668 0.00 10.94 -12.63
C PRO A 668 0.54 12.26 -13.19
N PHE A 669 -0.22 12.83 -14.14
CA PHE A 669 0.01 14.16 -14.69
C PHE A 669 -0.83 15.21 -13.95
N TYR A 670 -0.19 16.31 -13.54
CA TYR A 670 -0.78 17.44 -12.82
C TYR A 670 -0.50 18.76 -13.54
N VAL A 671 -1.48 19.66 -13.48
CA VAL A 671 -1.34 21.06 -13.90
C VAL A 671 -1.78 21.94 -12.75
N GLY A 672 -1.01 22.98 -12.44
CA GLY A 672 -1.30 23.83 -11.28
C GLY A 672 -0.70 25.23 -11.34
N ALA A 673 -0.98 25.98 -10.29
CA ALA A 673 -0.52 27.34 -10.07
C ALA A 673 -0.26 27.61 -8.59
N SER A 674 0.59 28.58 -8.27
CA SER A 674 0.81 29.07 -6.91
C SER A 674 0.62 30.58 -6.79
N LEU A 675 0.16 31.00 -5.61
CA LEU A 675 0.21 32.37 -5.12
C LEU A 675 1.01 32.39 -3.83
N GLU A 676 1.96 33.29 -3.73
CA GLU A 676 2.96 33.32 -2.67
C GLU A 676 3.16 34.76 -2.20
N ARG A 677 3.38 34.94 -0.90
CA ARG A 677 3.77 36.22 -0.33
C ARG A 677 4.86 35.99 0.71
N GLY A 678 6.05 36.53 0.45
CA GLY A 678 7.21 36.31 1.30
C GLY A 678 8.00 37.56 1.64
N ARG A 679 8.88 37.45 2.63
CA ARG A 679 9.82 38.49 3.08
C ARG A 679 11.01 37.84 3.78
N ALA A 680 12.20 38.36 3.55
CA ALA A 680 13.42 38.03 4.29
C ALA A 680 14.09 39.31 4.78
N TRP A 681 14.60 39.30 6.01
CA TRP A 681 15.24 40.47 6.59
C TRP A 681 16.18 40.13 7.74
N ASN A 682 17.18 40.98 7.94
CA ASN A 682 18.10 40.89 9.05
C ASN A 682 17.57 41.63 10.28
N ARG A 683 18.01 41.23 11.47
CA ARG A 683 17.55 41.84 12.72
C ARG A 683 18.03 43.27 12.87
N ASP A 684 19.24 43.55 12.41
CA ASP A 684 19.85 44.88 12.42
C ASP A 684 19.32 45.80 11.30
N ASN A 685 18.38 45.31 10.48
CA ASN A 685 17.84 45.97 9.29
C ASN A 685 18.91 46.35 8.24
N SER A 686 20.08 45.71 8.25
CA SER A 686 21.08 45.84 7.17
C SER A 686 20.56 45.34 5.82
N PHE A 687 19.58 44.45 5.85
CA PHE A 687 18.86 43.92 4.70
C PHE A 687 17.39 43.72 5.06
N ASP A 688 16.50 44.12 4.15
CA ASP A 688 15.06 43.85 4.21
C ASP A 688 14.50 43.84 2.79
N SER A 689 14.06 42.67 2.34
CA SER A 689 13.47 42.52 1.01
C SER A 689 12.14 43.26 0.85
N GLY A 690 11.49 43.66 1.94
CA GLY A 690 10.07 44.00 1.95
C GLY A 690 9.19 42.77 1.64
N TYR A 691 7.88 42.97 1.62
CA TYR A 691 6.96 41.91 1.18
C TYR A 691 6.94 41.82 -0.34
N ILE A 692 7.23 40.62 -0.84
CA ILE A 692 7.23 40.26 -2.24
C ILE A 692 6.03 39.36 -2.51
N ASN A 693 5.22 39.70 -3.51
CA ASN A 693 4.17 38.83 -4.02
C ASN A 693 4.72 38.06 -5.22
N ALA A 694 4.60 36.74 -5.18
CA ALA A 694 5.11 35.84 -6.19
C ALA A 694 4.01 34.86 -6.63
N GLY A 695 4.21 34.24 -7.79
CA GLY A 695 3.35 33.17 -8.28
C GLY A 695 4.04 32.33 -9.33
N SER A 696 3.51 31.14 -9.56
CA SER A 696 4.00 30.24 -10.61
C SER A 696 2.87 29.51 -11.32
N LEU A 697 3.15 29.08 -12.55
CA LEU A 697 2.38 28.07 -13.26
C LEU A 697 3.26 26.84 -13.43
N PHE A 698 2.70 25.65 -13.26
CA PHE A 698 3.49 24.42 -13.36
C PHE A 698 2.73 23.26 -14.00
N VAL A 699 3.51 22.38 -14.62
CA VAL A 699 3.09 21.07 -15.11
C VAL A 699 4.01 20.03 -14.51
N SER A 700 3.46 18.91 -14.05
CA SER A 700 4.24 17.96 -13.28
C SER A 700 3.80 16.51 -13.47
N PHE A 701 4.76 15.60 -13.40
CA PHE A 701 4.59 14.16 -13.54
C PHE A 701 5.12 13.47 -12.29
N ASP A 702 4.30 12.68 -11.61
CA ASP A 702 4.79 11.80 -10.56
C ASP A 702 5.42 10.55 -11.20
N THR A 703 6.74 10.45 -11.16
CA THR A 703 7.51 9.36 -11.79
C THR A 703 8.11 8.41 -10.75
N PRO A 704 8.55 7.20 -11.12
CA PRO A 704 9.28 6.30 -10.21
C PRO A 704 10.56 6.90 -9.62
N LEU A 705 11.17 7.89 -10.30
CA LEU A 705 12.36 8.58 -9.83
C LEU A 705 12.05 9.79 -8.94
N GLY A 706 10.77 10.07 -8.70
CA GLY A 706 10.27 11.25 -7.99
C GLY A 706 9.45 12.19 -8.90
N PRO A 707 8.93 13.30 -8.35
CA PRO A 707 8.19 14.30 -9.12
C PRO A 707 9.10 14.97 -10.15
N LEU A 708 8.68 15.00 -11.41
CA LEU A 708 9.28 15.83 -12.47
C LEU A 708 8.39 17.04 -12.69
N ASP A 709 8.84 18.22 -12.30
CA ASP A 709 8.10 19.47 -12.27
C ASP A 709 8.77 20.50 -13.19
N PHE A 710 7.96 21.06 -14.10
CA PHE A 710 8.34 22.19 -14.93
C PHE A 710 7.49 23.37 -14.48
N SER A 711 8.12 24.43 -13.98
CA SER A 711 7.39 25.59 -13.49
C SER A 711 7.96 26.90 -14.02
N TYR A 712 7.09 27.89 -14.22
CA TYR A 712 7.48 29.25 -14.57
C TYR A 712 7.02 30.17 -13.45
N GLY A 713 7.97 30.79 -12.76
CA GLY A 713 7.74 31.68 -11.64
C GLY A 713 8.02 33.15 -11.98
N LEU A 714 7.26 34.04 -11.36
CA LEU A 714 7.41 35.49 -11.47
C LEU A 714 7.00 36.19 -10.16
N ASN A 715 7.53 37.38 -9.92
CA ASN A 715 7.19 38.19 -8.75
C ASN A 715 7.18 39.70 -9.01
N ASP A 716 6.69 40.47 -8.04
CA ASP A 716 6.61 41.93 -8.09
C ASP A 716 7.95 42.65 -7.82
N ALA A 717 9.02 41.90 -7.54
CA ALA A 717 10.41 42.36 -7.59
C ALA A 717 11.03 42.27 -9.00
N ALA A 718 10.21 41.99 -10.03
CA ALA A 718 10.60 41.83 -11.43
C ALA A 718 11.52 40.65 -11.74
N GLU A 719 11.64 39.70 -10.80
CA GLU A 719 12.35 38.44 -11.04
C GLU A 719 11.45 37.42 -11.73
N ARG A 720 12.07 36.61 -12.58
CA ARG A 720 11.41 35.53 -13.33
C ARG A 720 12.38 34.38 -13.54
N ALA A 721 11.90 33.16 -13.38
CA ALA A 721 12.68 31.96 -13.54
C ALA A 721 11.83 30.84 -14.14
N LEU A 722 12.45 30.03 -14.99
CA LEU A 722 11.88 28.75 -15.41
C LEU A 722 12.61 27.68 -14.64
N TYR A 723 11.88 26.85 -13.91
CA TYR A 723 12.43 25.77 -13.09
C TYR A 723 12.19 24.43 -13.76
N LEU A 724 13.23 23.61 -13.80
CA LEU A 724 13.15 22.18 -14.05
C LEU A 724 13.54 21.44 -12.76
N ASN A 725 12.57 20.91 -12.04
CA ASN A 725 12.80 20.14 -10.82
C ASN A 725 12.58 18.66 -11.07
N LEU A 726 13.60 17.83 -10.88
CA LEU A 726 13.43 16.39 -10.72
C LEU A 726 13.66 16.07 -9.25
N GLY A 727 12.66 15.49 -8.59
CA GLY A 727 12.71 15.19 -7.16
C GLY A 727 12.45 16.40 -6.24
N ARG A 728 12.87 16.32 -4.98
CA ARG A 728 12.72 17.37 -3.95
C ARG A 728 14.06 17.91 -3.51
N THR A 729 14.11 19.20 -3.22
CA THR A 729 15.17 19.85 -2.44
C THR A 729 15.02 19.47 -0.96
N PHE A 730 16.14 19.17 -0.30
CA PHE A 730 16.21 18.69 1.09
C PHE A 730 16.43 19.80 2.11
#